data_AF-A0A2E1MIQ6-F1
#
_entry.id   AF-A0A2E1MIQ6-F1
#
_cell.length_a   1.000
_cell.length_b   1.000
_cell.length_c   1.000
_cell.angle_alpha   90.00
_cell.angle_beta   90.00
_cell.angle_gamma   90.00
#
_symmetry.space_group_name_H-M   'P 1'
#
loop_
_entity.id
_entity.type
_entity.pdbx_description
1 polymer ?
#
loop_
_entity_poly.entity_id
_entity_poly.type
_entity_poly.pdbx_seq_one_letter_code
_entity_poly.pdbx_strand_id
1 'polypeptide(L)'
;MEVKNLIIILFLSLALSAFEECGTVPDFENYQKNIKNFSVEKANIERDEMPNIIWAPITFHIVRSDNGVGGLPPHRIDIGLSDILNAYSNSNILPYQLGNIDYIDNSDFLSIESYEEMDQLRQINVVENSINIYAVDILNNGENDLCGISTFTWYNTQGIIMANSCFATSDNHSTLAHEIGHYFNLFHTHQGSVDPDENGVISGNSTEYVDGTECSTRGDGLCDTPADPNLSDLVGDSCEYIGEYVDGHGDQFDPDETNLMSYSTKNCRTYLSNDQNIKSVYTIETERPELNYPPINPFIIMIDSSIVEFNGDGDGKINPYEVASVNINIQNWENWPDANNVEINLVSNSPYINIIDGTHSIDILSSGQNYSTDSDPFKIETLSELGIFHLKAILTSETQNETIYLKEFDLKLEVSLYQERFPLTGYNQVESSPFVFDIDQDGEKEMIFGDYDGLVHCIDRLGNEKNGFPVGVGDDIWGAPAIADLNLDGDFEIIIVSKNGLLNIINLSGGQDLVLDLDQFLMGTPAIGNFDYDDDLEIAIAGYSNSSYLYVINYDGSPVENFPLFIGEKVLRGPSIFDVDENGLHDIVIATESNNIYLIYDNGSIANGFPFTSNGKFKSSPSVLSSNDDIIILAGCRDNYYYAINSLGEMIWSFDAGSSISTSTGFLNLNNKVGLFFGTDLGILHGLDENGHILQGFPINTNNSITISPSFSDLDNDGQAEIIFGNSGGRISSYSIDGVSTQFFPINGDFSIIGSPSIDDIDFDDDLELIFGTTAGISIIDVKSIGNNENYWKMYKGDMHRTGSFEVNYDFECDNFLLGDLDCDQIINISDVITIVAIILNQSQPNYYQESAGDLNNDNILDILDIISIINNILGS
;
A
#
# COMPACT_ATOMS: atom_id res chain seq x y z
N MET A 1 -31.15 44.71 -30.31
CA MET A 1 -31.92 44.33 -29.11
C MET A 1 -31.33 43.03 -28.62
N GLU A 2 -30.65 42.92 -27.49
CA GLU A 2 -30.44 43.85 -26.39
C GLU A 2 -29.16 43.37 -25.70
N VAL A 3 -28.27 44.33 -25.44
CA VAL A 3 -27.00 44.15 -24.74
C VAL A 3 -27.30 44.07 -23.25
N LYS A 4 -26.87 43.02 -22.56
CA LYS A 4 -26.75 43.02 -21.10
C LYS A 4 -25.29 43.23 -20.72
N ASN A 5 -25.01 44.45 -20.25
CA ASN A 5 -23.80 44.84 -19.56
C ASN A 5 -23.68 44.09 -18.23
N LEU A 6 -22.55 43.43 -18.00
CA LEU A 6 -21.96 43.39 -16.67
C LEU A 6 -20.54 43.96 -16.81
N ILE A 7 -20.34 45.13 -16.22
CA ILE A 7 -19.06 45.83 -16.15
C ILE A 7 -18.21 45.07 -15.13
N ILE A 8 -17.20 44.32 -15.60
CA ILE A 8 -16.11 43.84 -14.75
C ILE A 8 -15.07 44.96 -14.73
N ILE A 9 -14.96 45.62 -13.59
CA ILE A 9 -13.90 46.58 -13.30
C ILE A 9 -12.63 45.76 -13.05
N LEU A 10 -11.71 45.76 -14.02
CA LEU A 10 -10.35 45.27 -13.83
C LEU A 10 -9.60 46.32 -12.99
N PHE A 11 -9.54 46.12 -11.68
CA PHE A 11 -8.47 46.69 -10.85
C PHE A 11 -7.33 45.67 -10.89
N LEU A 12 -6.41 45.82 -11.85
CA LEU A 12 -5.08 45.23 -11.74
C LEU A 12 -4.20 46.31 -11.10
N SER A 13 -4.14 46.31 -9.76
CA SER A 13 -3.00 46.87 -9.04
C SER A 13 -2.26 45.69 -8.43
N LEU A 14 -1.47 45.00 -9.25
CA LEU A 14 -0.35 44.23 -8.73
C LEU A 14 0.69 45.27 -8.29
N ALA A 15 0.66 45.62 -7.01
CA ALA A 15 1.90 45.96 -6.33
C ALA A 15 2.60 44.61 -6.16
N LEU A 16 3.62 44.35 -6.99
CA LEU A 16 4.63 43.37 -6.59
C LEU A 16 5.31 43.99 -5.36
N SER A 17 5.14 43.40 -4.18
CA SER A 17 6.15 43.53 -3.12
C SER A 17 7.44 42.92 -3.69
N ALA A 18 8.57 43.61 -3.52
CA ALA A 18 9.85 42.97 -3.79
C ALA A 18 10.07 41.95 -2.67
N PHE A 19 10.47 40.73 -3.03
CA PHE A 19 10.78 39.68 -2.08
C PHE A 19 12.26 39.80 -1.73
N GLU A 20 12.59 40.01 -0.46
CA GLU A 20 13.96 40.23 -0.01
C GLU A 20 14.40 39.04 0.86
N GLU A 21 15.60 38.51 0.61
CA GLU A 21 16.03 37.27 1.27
C GLU A 21 16.28 37.44 2.77
N CYS A 22 16.88 38.56 3.19
CA CYS A 22 17.18 38.89 4.58
C CYS A 22 16.80 40.34 4.89
N GLY A 23 16.19 40.57 6.06
CA GLY A 23 15.82 41.91 6.53
C GLY A 23 16.83 42.58 7.47
N THR A 24 17.98 41.96 7.72
CA THR A 24 18.95 42.41 8.74
C THR A 24 19.97 43.38 8.16
N VAL A 25 19.90 44.65 8.59
CA VAL A 25 20.81 45.71 8.14
C VAL A 25 21.50 46.36 9.33
N PRO A 26 22.84 46.38 9.40
CA PRO A 26 23.58 47.02 10.49
C PRO A 26 23.60 48.55 10.35
N ASP A 27 23.59 49.27 11.48
CA ASP A 27 23.88 50.70 11.46
C ASP A 27 25.38 50.97 11.24
N PHE A 28 25.68 52.04 10.49
CA PHE A 28 27.03 52.32 10.02
C PHE A 28 28.07 52.52 11.15
N GLU A 29 27.69 53.15 12.26
CA GLU A 29 28.62 53.41 13.36
C GLU A 29 29.02 52.12 14.09
N ASN A 30 28.06 51.27 14.42
CA ASN A 30 28.36 49.99 15.07
C ASN A 30 29.04 49.00 14.11
N TYR A 31 28.63 48.97 12.83
CA TYR A 31 29.33 48.21 11.78
C TYR A 31 30.82 48.55 11.73
N GLN A 32 31.19 49.83 11.60
CA GLN A 32 32.58 50.28 11.55
C GLN A 32 33.35 49.99 12.84
N LYS A 33 32.67 50.05 13.98
CA LYS A 33 33.26 49.70 15.27
C LYS A 33 33.53 48.20 15.39
N ASN A 34 32.60 47.34 14.93
CA ASN A 34 32.71 45.89 14.99
C ASN A 34 33.88 45.38 14.14
N ILE A 35 33.96 45.78 12.86
CA ILE A 35 35.05 45.36 11.96
C ILE A 35 36.42 45.78 12.51
N LYS A 36 36.50 46.99 13.08
CA LYS A 36 37.75 47.50 13.66
C LYS A 36 38.17 46.71 14.89
N ASN A 37 37.24 46.41 15.80
CA ASN A 37 37.55 45.62 17.00
C ASN A 37 38.02 44.22 16.62
N PHE A 38 37.33 43.54 15.71
CA PHE A 38 37.70 42.21 15.24
C PHE A 38 39.08 42.20 14.56
N SER A 39 39.37 43.18 13.69
CA SER A 39 40.67 43.27 13.00
C SER A 39 41.88 43.36 13.95
N VAL A 40 41.70 43.90 15.16
CA VAL A 40 42.74 43.99 16.20
C VAL A 40 42.90 42.66 16.94
N GLU A 41 41.81 41.97 17.21
CA GLU A 41 41.81 40.74 18.02
C GLU A 41 42.04 39.46 17.21
N LYS A 42 41.74 39.46 15.91
CA LYS A 42 41.91 38.29 15.02
C LYS A 42 43.27 37.60 15.18
N ALA A 43 44.35 38.38 15.17
CA ALA A 43 45.72 37.87 15.31
C ALA A 43 46.03 37.26 16.69
N ASN A 44 45.25 37.60 17.73
CA ASN A 44 45.36 36.99 19.04
C ASN A 44 44.65 35.63 19.06
N ILE A 45 43.47 35.53 18.45
CA ILE A 45 42.65 34.31 18.41
C ILE A 45 43.31 33.22 17.55
N GLU A 46 43.85 33.60 16.38
CA GLU A 46 44.60 32.67 15.51
C GLU A 46 45.83 32.06 16.20
N ARG A 47 46.40 32.75 17.21
CA ARG A 47 47.56 32.29 17.96
C ARG A 47 47.20 31.35 19.12
N ASP A 48 46.02 31.50 19.70
CA ASP A 48 45.62 30.81 20.94
C ASP A 48 44.92 29.45 20.66
N GLU A 49 44.80 29.05 19.38
CA GLU A 49 44.04 27.89 18.86
C GLU A 49 42.52 27.99 19.16
N MET A 50 41.66 27.57 18.23
CA MET A 50 40.21 27.62 18.43
C MET A 50 39.79 26.80 19.67
N PRO A 51 38.78 27.24 20.45
CA PRO A 51 38.27 26.49 21.59
C PRO A 51 37.75 25.11 21.14
N ASN A 52 37.86 24.09 22.01
CA ASN A 52 37.53 22.71 21.65
C ASN A 52 36.07 22.53 21.20
N ILE A 53 35.09 23.06 21.95
CA ILE A 53 33.64 23.06 21.61
C ILE A 53 32.96 24.26 22.27
N ILE A 54 32.11 24.97 21.52
CA ILE A 54 31.16 25.98 22.01
C ILE A 54 29.75 25.44 21.83
N TRP A 55 29.02 25.23 22.92
CA TRP A 55 27.63 24.77 22.86
C TRP A 55 26.71 25.95 22.69
N ALA A 56 25.91 26.00 21.63
CA ALA A 56 25.01 27.12 21.33
C ALA A 56 23.53 26.67 21.40
N PRO A 57 22.87 26.72 22.57
CA PRO A 57 21.47 26.34 22.68
C PRO A 57 20.54 27.23 21.84
N ILE A 58 19.56 26.59 21.20
CA ILE A 58 18.51 27.22 20.41
C ILE A 58 17.16 26.86 21.02
N THR A 59 16.30 27.86 21.23
CA THR A 59 14.89 27.63 21.57
C THR A 59 14.02 28.04 20.40
N PHE A 60 13.14 27.13 19.98
CA PHE A 60 12.20 27.36 18.89
C PHE A 60 10.82 27.72 19.43
N HIS A 61 10.28 28.84 18.94
CA HIS A 61 8.95 29.33 19.22
C HIS A 61 8.11 29.25 17.95
N ILE A 62 7.03 28.47 17.95
CA ILE A 62 6.13 28.33 16.80
C ILE A 62 4.86 29.12 17.06
N VAL A 63 4.62 30.14 16.23
CA VAL A 63 3.40 30.93 16.29
C VAL A 63 2.26 30.20 15.59
N ARG A 64 1.10 30.17 16.22
CA ARG A 64 -0.14 29.55 15.73
C ARG A 64 -1.32 30.47 15.95
N SER A 65 -2.47 30.15 15.36
CA SER A 65 -3.72 30.86 15.67
C SER A 65 -4.13 30.63 17.13
N ASP A 66 -5.01 31.49 17.66
CA ASP A 66 -5.47 31.44 19.07
C ASP A 66 -6.10 30.11 19.49
N ASN A 67 -6.53 29.30 18.52
CA ASN A 67 -7.09 27.95 18.74
C ASN A 67 -6.05 26.82 18.62
N GLY A 68 -4.76 27.14 18.51
CA GLY A 68 -3.64 26.19 18.44
C GLY A 68 -3.48 25.48 17.09
N VAL A 69 -4.04 26.02 16.01
CA VAL A 69 -4.00 25.43 14.67
C VAL A 69 -2.93 26.12 13.80
N GLY A 70 -2.30 25.35 12.90
CA GLY A 70 -1.25 25.85 12.01
C GLY A 70 0.13 25.90 12.65
N GLY A 71 1.02 26.73 12.10
CA GLY A 71 2.43 26.85 12.50
C GLY A 71 3.37 25.91 11.73
N LEU A 72 4.66 26.07 11.99
CA LEU A 72 5.71 25.23 11.40
C LEU A 72 5.55 23.77 11.87
N PRO A 73 5.59 22.77 10.96
CA PRO A 73 5.59 21.37 11.36
C PRO A 73 6.87 21.00 12.16
N PRO A 74 6.79 20.27 13.28
CA PRO A 74 7.95 19.96 14.12
C PRO A 74 9.14 19.30 13.38
N HIS A 75 8.89 18.39 12.44
CA HIS A 75 9.97 17.74 11.66
C HIS A 75 10.86 18.74 10.88
N ARG A 76 10.36 19.95 10.60
CA ARG A 76 11.13 21.01 9.93
C ARG A 76 12.18 21.63 10.85
N ILE A 77 11.98 21.56 12.17
CA ILE A 77 12.99 21.97 13.15
C ILE A 77 14.16 21.00 13.14
N ASP A 78 13.90 19.68 13.04
CA ASP A 78 14.96 18.67 12.97
C ASP A 78 15.83 18.88 11.72
N ILE A 79 15.21 19.16 10.56
CA ILE A 79 15.92 19.49 9.32
C ILE A 79 16.73 20.78 9.50
N GLY A 80 16.10 21.85 10.00
CA GLY A 80 16.78 23.13 10.22
C GLY A 80 17.96 23.02 11.19
N LEU A 81 17.86 22.20 12.24
CA LEU A 81 18.97 21.95 13.16
C LEU A 81 20.13 21.24 12.44
N SER A 82 19.84 20.28 11.56
CA SER A 82 20.85 19.60 10.73
C SER A 82 21.54 20.58 9.78
N ASP A 83 20.78 21.46 9.13
CA ASP A 83 21.32 22.49 8.22
C ASP A 83 22.30 23.41 8.95
N ILE A 84 21.94 23.87 10.15
CA ILE A 84 22.82 24.70 10.98
C ILE A 84 24.08 23.94 11.39
N LEU A 85 23.94 22.69 11.86
CA LEU A 85 25.08 21.86 12.26
C LEU A 85 26.08 21.67 11.10
N ASN A 86 25.58 21.47 9.88
CA ASN A 86 26.42 21.35 8.70
C ASN A 86 27.15 22.67 8.40
N ALA A 87 26.44 23.80 8.41
CA ALA A 87 27.00 25.12 8.11
C ALA A 87 28.10 25.55 9.10
N TYR A 88 27.95 25.21 10.38
CA TYR A 88 28.89 25.58 11.47
C TYR A 88 29.88 24.48 11.86
N SER A 89 29.91 23.36 11.11
CA SER A 89 30.76 22.20 11.42
C SER A 89 32.26 22.52 11.57
N ASN A 90 32.74 23.57 10.88
CA ASN A 90 34.15 24.00 10.92
C ASN A 90 34.47 25.06 11.99
N SER A 91 33.48 25.57 12.74
CA SER A 91 33.67 26.64 13.73
C SER A 91 33.79 26.16 15.17
N ASN A 92 33.75 24.84 15.41
CA ASN A 92 33.61 24.23 16.75
C ASN A 92 32.38 24.72 17.54
N ILE A 93 31.39 25.33 16.86
CA ILE A 93 30.10 25.70 17.45
C ILE A 93 29.16 24.52 17.23
N LEU A 94 28.57 24.02 18.30
CA LEU A 94 27.58 22.95 18.28
C LEU A 94 26.22 23.48 18.73
N PRO A 95 25.37 23.88 17.78
CA PRO A 95 24.01 24.28 18.08
C PRO A 95 23.16 23.08 18.49
N TYR A 96 22.28 23.26 19.47
CA TYR A 96 21.37 22.20 19.90
C TYR A 96 20.04 22.78 20.38
N GLN A 97 18.96 22.01 20.27
CA GLN A 97 17.67 22.45 20.79
C GLN A 97 17.66 22.39 22.33
N LEU A 98 17.40 23.54 22.96
CA LEU A 98 17.22 23.65 24.41
C LEU A 98 15.72 23.58 24.75
N GLY A 99 15.35 22.52 25.48
CA GLY A 99 13.98 22.31 25.94
C GLY A 99 13.02 21.86 24.83
N ASN A 100 11.72 21.88 25.14
CA ASN A 100 10.67 21.58 24.17
C ASN A 100 10.38 22.79 23.29
N ILE A 101 9.77 22.55 22.13
CA ILE A 101 9.21 23.61 21.28
C ILE A 101 8.18 24.40 22.08
N ASP A 102 8.34 25.71 22.11
CA ASP A 102 7.37 26.63 22.70
C ASP A 102 6.32 27.01 21.64
N TYR A 103 5.05 26.91 21.98
CA TYR A 103 3.96 27.28 21.08
C TYR A 103 3.31 28.57 21.54
N ILE A 104 3.30 29.56 20.66
CA ILE A 104 2.69 30.88 20.90
C ILE A 104 1.35 30.90 20.14
N ASP A 105 0.26 30.62 20.86
CA ASP A 105 -1.09 30.67 20.31
C ASP A 105 -1.60 32.11 20.34
N ASN A 106 -1.24 32.89 19.32
CA ASN A 106 -1.63 34.28 19.18
C ASN A 106 -1.77 34.68 17.70
N SER A 107 -3.01 34.85 17.25
CA SER A 107 -3.31 35.18 15.85
C SER A 107 -2.74 36.55 15.42
N ASP A 108 -2.49 37.47 16.35
CA ASP A 108 -1.96 38.81 16.03
C ASP A 108 -0.50 38.74 15.53
N PHE A 109 0.24 37.67 15.86
CA PHE A 109 1.63 37.46 15.43
C PHE A 109 1.78 36.45 14.29
N LEU A 110 0.69 35.94 13.71
CA LEU A 110 0.76 35.05 12.55
C LEU A 110 1.35 35.77 11.33
N SER A 111 1.00 37.05 11.16
CA SER A 111 1.50 37.93 10.11
C SER A 111 2.17 39.12 10.76
N ILE A 112 3.48 39.24 10.56
CA ILE A 112 4.29 40.36 11.05
C ILE A 112 4.50 41.34 9.89
N GLU A 113 4.14 42.61 10.08
CA GLU A 113 4.18 43.63 9.01
C GLU A 113 5.09 44.82 9.35
N SER A 114 5.76 44.82 10.50
CA SER A 114 6.67 45.92 10.88
C SER A 114 7.78 45.51 11.85
N TYR A 115 8.86 46.30 11.89
CA TYR A 115 9.94 46.14 12.87
C TYR A 115 9.45 46.28 14.33
N GLU A 116 8.41 47.09 14.60
CA GLU A 116 7.86 47.23 15.95
C GLU A 116 7.18 45.93 16.41
N GLU A 117 6.45 45.26 15.54
CA GLU A 117 5.82 43.95 15.81
C GLU A 117 6.87 42.86 16.00
N MET A 118 7.95 42.86 15.19
CA MET A 118 9.09 41.96 15.36
C MET A 118 9.72 42.11 16.75
N ASP A 119 9.92 43.35 17.21
CA ASP A 119 10.48 43.63 18.54
C ASP A 119 9.53 43.23 19.67
N GLN A 120 8.21 43.33 19.46
CA GLN A 120 7.22 42.84 20.42
C GLN A 120 7.26 41.31 20.52
N LEU A 121 7.32 40.60 19.39
CA LEU A 121 7.38 39.13 19.36
C LEU A 121 8.65 38.60 20.04
N ARG A 122 9.82 39.21 19.77
CA ARG A 122 11.11 38.86 20.40
C ARG A 122 11.17 39.04 21.92
N GLN A 123 10.12 39.62 22.54
CA GLN A 123 10.01 39.76 23.99
C GLN A 123 9.08 38.71 24.61
N ILE A 124 8.42 37.87 23.80
CA ILE A 124 7.49 36.84 24.24
C ILE A 124 8.26 35.55 24.52
N ASN A 125 8.02 34.97 25.69
CA ASN A 125 8.55 33.67 26.13
C ASN A 125 10.07 33.51 26.00
N VAL A 126 10.83 34.61 26.07
CA VAL A 126 12.29 34.60 25.91
C VAL A 126 12.95 33.64 26.90
N VAL A 127 13.70 32.69 26.38
CA VAL A 127 14.50 31.75 27.15
C VAL A 127 15.93 32.29 27.25
N GLU A 128 16.36 32.61 28.48
CA GLU A 128 17.71 33.09 28.77
C GLU A 128 18.78 32.06 28.37
N ASN A 129 19.99 32.54 28.04
CA ASN A 129 21.13 31.74 27.61
C ASN A 129 20.86 30.90 26.34
N SER A 130 19.94 31.30 25.48
CA SER A 130 19.64 30.61 24.21
C SER A 130 19.38 31.57 23.06
N ILE A 131 19.59 31.08 21.84
CA ILE A 131 19.18 31.76 20.62
C ILE A 131 17.68 31.50 20.43
N ASN A 132 16.86 32.52 20.63
CA ASN A 132 15.40 32.42 20.50
C ASN A 132 15.03 32.62 19.02
N ILE A 133 14.44 31.59 18.41
CA ILE A 133 14.05 31.57 17.00
C ILE A 133 12.53 31.42 16.90
N TYR A 134 11.87 32.39 16.27
CA TYR A 134 10.43 32.46 16.12
C TYR A 134 10.01 32.13 14.69
N ALA A 135 9.13 31.14 14.52
CA ALA A 135 8.54 30.77 13.24
C ALA A 135 7.14 31.38 13.12
N VAL A 136 6.95 32.21 12.08
CA VAL A 136 5.69 32.93 11.79
C VAL A 136 5.19 32.57 10.40
N ASP A 137 3.89 32.74 10.14
CA ASP A 137 3.30 32.38 8.85
C ASP A 137 3.74 33.36 7.74
N ILE A 138 3.63 34.66 8.01
CA ILE A 138 4.03 35.74 7.11
C ILE A 138 4.98 36.69 7.84
N LEU A 139 6.07 37.05 7.18
CA LEU A 139 7.07 37.99 7.67
C LEU A 139 7.31 39.10 6.64
N ASN A 140 7.00 40.33 7.00
CA ASN A 140 7.13 41.52 6.17
C ASN A 140 7.62 42.70 7.03
N ASN A 141 8.46 43.58 6.47
CA ASN A 141 9.03 44.73 7.20
C ASN A 141 8.31 46.07 6.96
N GLY A 142 7.16 46.02 6.29
CA GLY A 142 6.33 47.15 5.86
C GLY A 142 6.55 47.54 4.40
N GLU A 143 7.62 47.03 3.77
CA GLU A 143 7.98 47.33 2.38
C GLU A 143 8.14 46.04 1.54
N ASN A 144 8.85 45.04 2.08
CA ASN A 144 9.22 43.79 1.42
C ASN A 144 8.83 42.58 2.26
N ASP A 145 8.51 41.48 1.57
CA ASP A 145 8.36 40.17 2.19
C ASP A 145 9.76 39.59 2.47
N LEU A 146 9.95 39.03 3.66
CA LEU A 146 11.24 38.52 4.13
C LEU A 146 11.18 37.01 4.37
N CYS A 147 12.27 36.30 4.06
CA CYS A 147 12.43 34.92 4.52
C CYS A 147 12.88 34.83 5.99
N GLY A 148 13.75 35.74 6.42
CA GLY A 148 14.34 35.75 7.75
C GLY A 148 14.80 37.14 8.19
N ILE A 149 14.88 37.32 9.51
CA ILE A 149 15.50 38.49 10.11
C ILE A 149 16.09 38.18 11.49
N SER A 150 17.36 38.53 11.65
CA SER A 150 18.18 38.38 12.86
C SER A 150 18.54 39.72 13.53
N THR A 151 19.27 39.63 14.63
CA THR A 151 19.70 40.77 15.46
C THR A 151 21.19 40.69 15.80
N PHE A 152 21.91 41.79 15.59
CA PHE A 152 23.30 41.94 16.04
C PHE A 152 23.40 42.13 17.57
N THR A 153 24.60 41.97 18.14
CA THR A 153 24.83 42.03 19.60
C THR A 153 24.47 43.37 20.23
N TRP A 154 24.47 44.46 19.47
CA TRP A 154 24.16 45.80 19.97
C TRP A 154 22.67 46.18 19.93
N TYR A 155 21.80 45.28 19.47
CA TYR A 155 20.36 45.51 19.44
C TYR A 155 19.76 45.32 20.84
N ASN A 156 18.73 46.10 21.20
CA ASN A 156 18.13 46.03 22.53
C ASN A 156 17.24 44.79 22.72
N THR A 157 16.56 44.37 21.64
CA THR A 157 15.73 43.18 21.53
C THR A 157 16.49 42.15 20.71
N GLN A 158 16.54 40.90 21.18
CA GLN A 158 17.39 39.86 20.62
C GLN A 158 16.52 38.69 20.15
N GLY A 159 16.82 38.13 18.98
CA GLY A 159 16.18 36.92 18.48
C GLY A 159 16.07 36.88 16.95
N ILE A 160 15.81 35.69 16.42
CA ILE A 160 15.67 35.45 14.98
C ILE A 160 14.20 35.20 14.68
N ILE A 161 13.67 35.77 13.60
CA ILE A 161 12.32 35.50 13.12
C ILE A 161 12.41 34.94 11.70
N MET A 162 11.67 33.88 11.44
CA MET A 162 11.67 33.14 10.18
C MET A 162 10.25 32.96 9.67
N ALA A 163 10.05 33.16 8.37
CA ALA A 163 8.81 32.78 7.71
C ALA A 163 8.73 31.25 7.53
N ASN A 164 7.56 30.66 7.79
CA ASN A 164 7.30 29.23 7.62
C ASN A 164 7.61 28.75 6.19
N SER A 165 7.37 29.60 5.20
CA SER A 165 7.64 29.35 3.77
C SER A 165 9.13 29.21 3.45
N CYS A 166 10.03 29.69 4.31
CA CYS A 166 11.48 29.66 4.08
C CYS A 166 12.24 28.79 5.10
N PHE A 167 11.60 28.33 6.17
CA PHE A 167 12.27 27.59 7.25
C PHE A 167 12.53 26.13 6.85
N ALA A 168 13.72 25.78 6.38
CA ALA A 168 14.15 24.40 6.08
C ALA A 168 13.28 23.70 5.01
N THR A 169 12.98 24.37 3.89
CA THR A 169 12.31 23.74 2.74
C THR A 169 13.31 22.91 1.93
N SER A 170 12.81 22.03 1.05
CA SER A 170 13.64 21.22 0.16
C SER A 170 14.56 22.04 -0.76
N ASP A 171 14.20 23.30 -1.01
CA ASP A 171 14.92 24.27 -1.85
C ASP A 171 15.54 25.42 -1.03
N ASN A 172 15.54 25.32 0.31
CA ASN A 172 16.16 26.31 1.18
C ASN A 172 16.72 25.68 2.45
N HIS A 173 17.97 25.24 2.36
CA HIS A 173 18.75 24.68 3.48
C HIS A 173 19.71 25.71 4.11
N SER A 174 19.66 26.99 3.71
CA SER A 174 20.69 27.97 4.08
C SER A 174 20.20 29.19 4.85
N THR A 175 18.94 29.65 4.64
CA THR A 175 18.49 30.91 5.26
C THR A 175 18.54 30.87 6.79
N LEU A 176 18.14 29.77 7.44
CA LEU A 176 18.16 29.72 8.90
C LEU A 176 19.60 29.87 9.45
N ALA A 177 20.56 29.18 8.84
CA ALA A 177 21.96 29.28 9.22
C ALA A 177 22.55 30.67 8.89
N HIS A 178 22.12 31.29 7.79
CA HIS A 178 22.46 32.67 7.43
C HIS A 178 22.01 33.68 8.51
N GLU A 179 20.77 33.56 9.00
CA GLU A 179 20.27 34.44 10.06
C GLU A 179 21.03 34.24 11.39
N ILE A 180 21.47 33.01 11.69
CA ILE A 180 22.35 32.74 12.83
C ILE A 180 23.71 33.43 12.62
N GLY A 181 24.20 33.53 11.39
CA GLY A 181 25.41 34.28 11.05
C GLY A 181 25.35 35.73 11.52
N HIS A 182 24.25 36.42 11.22
CA HIS A 182 24.02 37.78 11.72
C HIS A 182 23.92 37.84 13.24
N TYR A 183 23.33 36.83 13.88
CA TYR A 183 23.27 36.74 15.33
C TYR A 183 24.67 36.69 15.96
N PHE A 184 25.64 36.13 15.23
CA PHE A 184 27.06 36.11 15.53
C PHE A 184 27.88 37.24 14.89
N ASN A 185 27.23 38.35 14.52
CA ASN A 185 27.85 39.53 13.91
C ASN A 185 28.57 39.32 12.58
N LEU A 186 28.18 38.29 11.82
CA LEU A 186 28.58 38.21 10.41
C LEU A 186 27.79 39.22 9.59
N PHE A 187 28.48 39.87 8.66
CA PHE A 187 27.87 40.78 7.71
C PHE A 187 27.74 40.09 6.36
N HIS A 188 26.88 40.62 5.51
CA HIS A 188 26.82 40.15 4.12
C HIS A 188 28.16 40.35 3.43
N THR A 189 28.57 39.40 2.60
CA THR A 189 29.80 39.52 1.77
C THR A 189 29.76 40.76 0.88
N HIS A 190 28.57 41.17 0.42
CA HIS A 190 28.36 42.38 -0.37
C HIS A 190 28.16 43.67 0.46
N GLN A 191 28.48 43.65 1.76
CA GLN A 191 28.21 44.79 2.64
C GLN A 191 28.89 46.07 2.14
N GLY A 192 28.08 47.07 1.76
CA GLY A 192 28.58 48.33 1.22
C GLY A 192 28.85 48.33 -0.30
N SER A 193 28.56 47.24 -1.00
CA SER A 193 28.51 47.20 -2.46
C SER A 193 27.25 47.91 -2.95
N VAL A 194 27.45 48.97 -3.74
CA VAL A 194 26.37 49.75 -4.36
C VAL A 194 26.75 50.11 -5.80
N ASP A 195 25.79 50.01 -6.71
CA ASP A 195 25.86 50.57 -8.07
C ASP A 195 25.02 51.87 -8.12
N PRO A 196 25.59 53.01 -7.71
CA PRO A 196 24.80 54.25 -7.57
C PRO A 196 24.30 54.81 -8.90
N ASP A 197 24.92 54.41 -10.02
CA ASP A 197 24.67 54.96 -11.36
C ASP A 197 24.05 53.93 -12.32
N GLU A 198 23.73 52.71 -11.85
CA GLU A 198 23.21 51.57 -12.64
C GLU A 198 24.05 51.28 -13.89
N ASN A 199 25.38 51.40 -13.77
CA ASN A 199 26.31 51.31 -14.91
C ASN A 199 27.23 50.08 -14.85
N GLY A 200 27.01 49.19 -13.89
CA GLY A 200 27.83 47.99 -13.69
C GLY A 200 29.12 48.24 -12.91
N VAL A 201 29.31 49.45 -12.34
CA VAL A 201 30.49 49.80 -11.54
C VAL A 201 30.10 49.90 -10.07
N ILE A 202 30.51 48.91 -9.28
CA ILE A 202 30.28 48.87 -7.85
C ILE A 202 31.27 49.81 -7.17
N SER A 203 30.77 50.88 -6.56
CA SER A 203 31.61 51.95 -6.00
C SER A 203 30.99 52.65 -4.80
N GLY A 204 31.78 52.82 -3.74
CA GLY A 204 31.32 53.36 -2.47
C GLY A 204 32.41 53.41 -1.40
N ASN A 205 32.19 54.18 -0.34
CA ASN A 205 33.19 54.36 0.73
C ASN A 205 33.46 53.07 1.54
N SER A 206 32.51 52.14 1.55
CA SER A 206 32.63 50.85 2.24
C SER A 206 32.73 49.67 1.28
N THR A 207 32.75 49.92 -0.03
CA THR A 207 32.84 48.87 -1.05
C THR A 207 34.22 48.23 -1.01
N GLU A 208 34.26 46.91 -0.86
CA GLU A 208 35.47 46.12 -0.96
C GLU A 208 36.01 46.09 -2.40
N TYR A 209 37.33 46.15 -2.55
CA TYR A 209 37.99 46.05 -3.85
C TYR A 209 38.37 44.62 -4.18
N VAL A 210 38.26 44.25 -5.45
CA VAL A 210 38.54 42.90 -5.94
C VAL A 210 40.01 42.51 -5.70
N ASP A 211 40.92 43.48 -5.69
CA ASP A 211 42.35 43.25 -5.44
C ASP A 211 42.70 42.98 -3.95
N GLY A 212 41.70 43.00 -3.05
CA GLY A 212 41.84 42.80 -1.61
C GLY A 212 42.40 44.00 -0.86
N THR A 213 42.55 45.16 -1.51
CA THR A 213 42.98 46.39 -0.83
C THR A 213 41.93 46.82 0.19
N GLU A 214 42.35 47.06 1.44
CA GLU A 214 41.47 47.52 2.53
C GLU A 214 40.32 46.54 2.93
N CYS A 215 40.38 45.26 2.54
CA CYS A 215 39.40 44.21 2.88
C CYS A 215 39.04 44.14 4.37
N SER A 216 40.01 44.33 5.28
CA SER A 216 39.76 44.30 6.73
C SER A 216 39.00 45.52 7.28
N THR A 217 38.64 46.49 6.45
CA THR A 217 38.00 47.76 6.83
C THR A 217 36.81 48.16 5.95
N ARG A 218 36.51 47.35 4.93
CA ARG A 218 35.46 47.52 3.93
C ARG A 218 34.74 46.19 3.76
N GLY A 219 33.63 46.14 3.02
CA GLY A 219 32.90 44.89 2.83
C GLY A 219 32.34 44.36 4.15
N ASP A 220 32.41 43.05 4.33
CA ASP A 220 32.14 42.36 5.59
C ASP A 220 33.26 42.51 6.65
N GLY A 221 34.39 43.12 6.26
CA GLY A 221 35.57 43.34 7.09
C GLY A 221 36.48 42.11 7.21
N LEU A 222 36.30 41.11 6.35
CA LEU A 222 37.07 39.87 6.30
C LEU A 222 37.86 39.82 4.98
N CYS A 223 39.02 39.18 4.98
CA CYS A 223 39.91 39.19 3.80
C CYS A 223 40.01 37.81 3.13
N ASP A 224 39.33 36.81 3.70
CA ASP A 224 39.24 35.46 3.12
C ASP A 224 37.90 35.22 2.42
N THR A 225 37.01 36.21 2.42
CA THR A 225 35.83 36.33 1.58
C THR A 225 36.19 37.21 0.37
N PRO A 226 35.93 36.76 -0.87
CA PRO A 226 36.10 37.62 -2.04
C PRO A 226 35.11 38.79 -2.02
N ALA A 227 35.50 39.91 -2.63
CA ALA A 227 34.60 41.04 -2.84
C ALA A 227 33.34 40.57 -3.60
N ASP A 228 32.16 41.00 -3.13
CA ASP A 228 30.86 40.55 -3.65
C ASP A 228 30.03 41.76 -4.15
N PRO A 229 29.56 41.76 -5.41
CA PRO A 229 28.82 42.87 -5.99
C PRO A 229 27.32 42.91 -5.62
N ASN A 230 26.87 42.04 -4.70
CA ASN A 230 25.49 41.62 -4.44
C ASN A 230 25.00 40.61 -5.48
N LEU A 231 25.01 39.33 -5.11
CA LEU A 231 24.67 38.19 -5.96
C LEU A 231 23.18 37.98 -6.26
N SER A 232 22.28 38.80 -5.72
CA SER A 232 20.84 38.68 -5.96
C SER A 232 20.53 38.72 -7.46
N ASP A 233 19.86 37.68 -7.97
CA ASP A 233 19.56 37.47 -9.41
C ASP A 233 20.78 37.35 -10.35
N LEU A 234 21.99 37.15 -9.81
CA LEU A 234 23.25 37.05 -10.58
C LEU A 234 23.90 35.66 -10.52
N VAL A 235 23.18 34.63 -10.05
CA VAL A 235 23.65 33.25 -9.95
C VAL A 235 22.74 32.32 -10.76
N GLY A 236 23.34 31.51 -11.62
CA GLY A 236 22.63 30.54 -12.47
C GLY A 236 22.21 29.26 -11.73
N ASP A 237 21.42 28.41 -12.40
CA ASP A 237 20.93 27.14 -11.83
C ASP A 237 22.07 26.15 -11.47
N SER A 238 23.28 26.35 -12.01
CA SER A 238 24.46 25.53 -11.69
C SER A 238 25.35 26.18 -10.62
N CYS A 239 24.83 27.17 -9.89
CA CYS A 239 25.53 27.92 -8.85
C CYS A 239 26.74 28.72 -9.34
N GLU A 240 26.65 29.26 -10.56
CA GLU A 240 27.70 30.06 -11.19
C GLU A 240 27.33 31.54 -11.27
N TYR A 241 28.27 32.42 -10.95
CA TYR A 241 28.13 33.87 -11.13
C TYR A 241 28.10 34.22 -12.63
N ILE A 242 27.06 34.95 -13.03
CA ILE A 242 26.82 35.36 -14.42
C ILE A 242 26.90 36.88 -14.64
N GLY A 243 27.32 37.64 -13.63
CA GLY A 243 27.42 39.10 -13.69
C GLY A 243 28.69 39.61 -14.41
N GLU A 244 28.64 40.86 -14.87
CA GLU A 244 29.76 41.55 -15.55
C GLU A 244 30.24 42.78 -14.75
N TYR A 245 29.97 42.82 -13.44
CA TYR A 245 30.30 43.98 -12.61
C TYR A 245 31.81 44.15 -12.44
N VAL A 246 32.24 45.41 -12.33
CA VAL A 246 33.61 45.78 -12.00
C VAL A 246 33.64 46.70 -10.77
N ASP A 247 34.73 46.70 -10.03
CA ASP A 247 34.89 47.58 -8.88
C ASP A 247 35.33 49.01 -9.28
N GLY A 248 35.52 49.88 -8.29
CA GLY A 248 35.99 51.25 -8.50
C GLY A 248 37.41 51.39 -9.08
N HIS A 249 38.18 50.30 -9.17
CA HIS A 249 39.49 50.23 -9.84
C HIS A 249 39.40 49.65 -11.26
N GLY A 250 38.24 49.09 -11.63
CA GLY A 250 37.97 48.48 -12.92
C GLY A 250 38.33 47.00 -12.99
N ASP A 251 38.54 46.35 -11.83
CA ASP A 251 38.77 44.91 -11.73
C ASP A 251 37.42 44.17 -11.70
N GLN A 252 37.34 43.04 -12.41
CA GLN A 252 36.11 42.25 -12.54
C GLN A 252 35.88 41.39 -11.29
N PHE A 253 34.65 41.40 -10.77
CA PHE A 253 34.28 40.58 -9.61
C PHE A 253 34.37 39.07 -9.93
N ASP A 254 34.88 38.31 -8.96
CA ASP A 254 34.93 36.84 -8.92
C ASP A 254 34.45 36.39 -7.52
N PRO A 255 33.14 36.56 -7.23
CA PRO A 255 32.56 36.34 -5.90
C PRO A 255 32.40 34.84 -5.62
N ASP A 256 32.18 34.48 -4.35
CA ASP A 256 31.89 33.09 -3.96
C ASP A 256 30.38 32.87 -3.79
N GLU A 257 29.78 32.15 -4.73
CA GLU A 257 28.36 31.84 -4.79
C GLU A 257 27.93 30.81 -3.74
N THR A 258 28.88 30.15 -3.08
CA THR A 258 28.61 29.10 -2.11
C THR A 258 28.73 29.57 -0.66
N ASN A 259 29.15 30.82 -0.44
CA ASN A 259 29.25 31.40 0.90
C ASN A 259 27.86 31.65 1.50
N LEU A 260 27.69 31.24 2.76
CA LEU A 260 26.43 31.33 3.49
C LEU A 260 25.94 32.78 3.68
N MET A 261 26.82 33.76 3.81
CA MET A 261 26.47 35.17 4.03
C MET A 261 26.31 35.98 2.73
N SER A 262 26.31 35.32 1.57
CA SER A 262 26.02 35.95 0.28
C SER A 262 24.52 35.97 -0.02
N TYR A 263 24.12 36.81 -0.99
CA TYR A 263 22.78 36.80 -1.60
C TYR A 263 22.72 35.89 -2.85
N SER A 264 23.58 34.87 -2.89
CA SER A 264 23.48 33.77 -3.86
C SER A 264 22.20 32.96 -3.64
N THR A 265 21.81 32.19 -4.65
CA THR A 265 20.65 31.29 -4.57
C THR A 265 20.73 30.38 -3.34
N LYS A 266 19.61 30.28 -2.62
CA LYS A 266 19.50 29.55 -1.33
C LYS A 266 20.05 28.13 -1.36
N ASN A 267 19.95 27.42 -2.49
CA ASN A 267 20.46 26.06 -2.66
C ASN A 267 21.97 25.96 -2.95
N CYS A 268 22.63 27.07 -3.25
CA CYS A 268 24.06 27.11 -3.55
C CYS A 268 24.91 27.38 -2.30
N ARG A 269 24.33 28.05 -1.31
CA ARG A 269 24.99 28.46 -0.06
C ARG A 269 25.19 27.29 0.89
N THR A 270 26.45 26.91 1.15
CA THR A 270 26.78 25.68 1.87
C THR A 270 27.77 25.85 3.02
N TYR A 271 28.52 26.95 3.10
CA TYR A 271 29.59 27.07 4.10
C TYR A 271 29.93 28.50 4.54
N LEU A 272 30.67 28.62 5.65
CA LEU A 272 31.27 29.86 6.15
C LEU A 272 32.80 29.81 5.98
N SER A 273 33.41 30.95 5.60
CA SER A 273 34.85 31.12 5.50
C SER A 273 35.55 30.92 6.85
N ASN A 274 36.88 30.78 6.84
CA ASN A 274 37.64 30.59 8.06
C ASN A 274 37.53 31.81 8.98
N ASP A 275 37.62 33.03 8.45
CA ASP A 275 37.45 34.24 9.24
C ASP A 275 36.02 34.43 9.73
N GLN A 276 35.01 34.01 8.95
CA GLN A 276 33.62 34.01 9.41
C GLN A 276 33.42 33.05 10.59
N ASN A 277 34.06 31.87 10.56
CA ASN A 277 34.05 30.92 11.68
C ASN A 277 34.78 31.51 12.91
N ILE A 278 35.95 32.11 12.73
CA ILE A 278 36.69 32.79 13.82
C ILE A 278 35.86 33.95 14.41
N LYS A 279 35.21 34.76 13.56
CA LYS A 279 34.38 35.87 13.99
C LYS A 279 33.14 35.42 14.76
N SER A 280 32.54 34.29 14.36
CA SER A 280 31.42 33.69 15.09
C SER A 280 31.83 33.27 16.50
N VAL A 281 32.98 32.57 16.61
CA VAL A 281 33.58 32.19 17.90
C VAL A 281 33.89 33.42 18.76
N TYR A 282 34.57 34.42 18.20
CA TYR A 282 34.90 35.68 18.89
C TYR A 282 33.65 36.35 19.47
N THR A 283 32.57 36.42 18.68
CA THR A 283 31.32 37.05 19.10
C THR A 283 30.71 36.31 20.28
N ILE A 284 30.69 34.98 20.27
CA ILE A 284 30.20 34.20 21.40
C ILE A 284 31.09 34.41 22.63
N GLU A 285 32.40 34.33 22.51
CA GLU A 285 33.28 34.41 23.68
C GLU A 285 33.32 35.81 24.32
N THR A 286 33.18 36.87 23.53
CA THR A 286 33.41 38.25 23.99
C THR A 286 32.15 39.08 24.13
N GLU A 287 31.14 38.83 23.29
CA GLU A 287 29.93 39.65 23.22
C GLU A 287 28.67 38.89 23.62
N ARG A 288 28.64 37.55 23.51
CA ARG A 288 27.54 36.68 23.95
C ARG A 288 28.00 35.47 24.79
N PRO A 289 28.81 35.66 25.86
CA PRO A 289 29.35 34.54 26.63
C PRO A 289 28.28 33.67 27.28
N GLU A 290 27.06 34.21 27.47
CA GLU A 290 25.90 33.48 27.94
C GLU A 290 25.44 32.35 27.01
N LEU A 291 25.78 32.42 25.72
CA LEU A 291 25.41 31.38 24.76
C LEU A 291 26.29 30.15 24.86
N ASN A 292 27.51 30.21 25.41
CA ASN A 292 28.31 29.01 25.62
C ASN A 292 27.78 28.23 26.83
N TYR A 293 26.67 27.54 26.62
CA TYR A 293 25.90 26.87 27.65
C TYR A 293 25.81 25.38 27.34
N PRO A 294 26.65 24.53 27.96
CA PRO A 294 26.65 23.10 27.71
C PRO A 294 25.32 22.43 28.07
N PRO A 295 24.89 21.41 27.32
CA PRO A 295 23.69 20.66 27.67
C PRO A 295 23.87 19.96 29.01
N ILE A 296 22.80 19.94 29.80
CA ILE A 296 22.75 19.25 31.11
C ILE A 296 22.07 17.87 31.03
N ASN A 297 21.37 17.62 29.93
CA ASN A 297 20.64 16.39 29.67
C ASN A 297 21.37 15.59 28.58
N PRO A 298 21.28 14.25 28.60
CA PRO A 298 21.77 13.43 27.49
C PRO A 298 20.96 13.68 26.21
N PHE A 299 21.51 13.32 25.05
CA PHE A 299 20.82 13.36 23.77
C PHE A 299 20.74 11.96 23.18
N ILE A 300 19.60 11.31 23.41
CA ILE A 300 19.37 9.93 23.02
C ILE A 300 18.48 9.87 21.78
N ILE A 301 18.96 9.16 20.78
CA ILE A 301 18.25 8.86 19.54
C ILE A 301 18.04 7.36 19.39
N MET A 302 16.98 6.97 18.66
CA MET A 302 16.78 5.61 18.21
C MET A 302 17.48 5.46 16.86
N ILE A 303 18.42 4.53 16.77
CA ILE A 303 19.16 4.21 15.55
C ILE A 303 18.30 3.33 14.66
N ASP A 304 17.71 2.30 15.24
CA ASP A 304 16.79 1.38 14.57
C ASP A 304 15.85 0.71 15.59
N SER A 305 14.83 0.06 15.07
CA SER A 305 13.96 -0.84 15.82
C SER A 305 13.43 -1.93 14.90
N SER A 306 13.10 -3.08 15.46
CA SER A 306 12.45 -4.17 14.74
C SER A 306 11.43 -4.85 15.63
N ILE A 307 10.30 -5.25 15.07
CA ILE A 307 9.34 -6.11 15.75
C ILE A 307 9.24 -7.39 14.92
N VAL A 308 9.55 -8.52 15.56
CA VAL A 308 9.59 -9.82 14.90
C VAL A 308 8.81 -10.83 15.72
N GLU A 309 8.23 -11.81 15.06
CA GLU A 309 7.61 -12.95 15.71
C GLU A 309 8.60 -13.65 16.66
N PHE A 310 8.11 -14.09 17.83
CA PHE A 310 8.87 -14.85 18.82
C PHE A 310 8.28 -16.24 19.07
N ASN A 311 6.94 -16.33 19.08
CA ASN A 311 6.22 -17.58 19.22
C ASN A 311 4.86 -17.46 18.51
N GLY A 312 4.74 -18.18 17.41
CA GLY A 312 3.63 -18.23 16.47
C GLY A 312 3.81 -19.43 15.54
N ASP A 313 3.42 -19.29 14.28
CA ASP A 313 3.59 -20.31 13.23
C ASP A 313 4.95 -20.28 12.50
N GLY A 314 5.72 -19.20 12.64
CA GLY A 314 7.05 -19.06 12.02
C GLY A 314 7.04 -18.48 10.61
N ASP A 315 5.94 -17.91 10.13
CA ASP A 315 5.83 -17.24 8.82
C ASP A 315 6.50 -15.85 8.80
N GLY A 316 6.94 -15.34 9.97
CA GLY A 316 7.60 -14.05 10.13
C GLY A 316 6.67 -12.83 10.06
N LYS A 317 5.36 -13.06 9.89
CA LYS A 317 4.31 -12.09 10.16
C LYS A 317 3.90 -12.22 11.62
N ILE A 318 3.13 -11.24 12.07
CA ILE A 318 2.58 -11.26 13.42
C ILE A 318 1.09 -11.34 13.23
N ASN A 319 0.50 -12.45 13.64
CA ASN A 319 -0.92 -12.71 13.56
C ASN A 319 -1.56 -12.48 14.94
N PRO A 320 -2.90 -12.51 15.04
CA PRO A 320 -3.61 -12.53 16.31
C PRO A 320 -3.18 -13.69 17.22
N TYR A 321 -3.08 -13.45 18.52
CA TYR A 321 -2.76 -14.46 19.56
C TYR A 321 -1.32 -14.96 19.58
N GLU A 322 -0.40 -14.24 18.94
CA GLU A 322 1.02 -14.58 18.91
C GLU A 322 1.86 -13.70 19.83
N VAL A 323 3.08 -14.15 20.09
CA VAL A 323 4.06 -13.37 20.86
C VAL A 323 5.11 -12.81 19.92
N ALA A 324 5.36 -11.50 20.00
CA ALA A 324 6.40 -10.81 19.25
C ALA A 324 7.49 -10.25 20.16
N SER A 325 8.73 -10.27 19.66
CA SER A 325 9.89 -9.57 20.23
C SER A 325 10.00 -8.18 19.64
N VAL A 326 10.11 -7.16 20.50
CA VAL A 326 10.37 -5.77 20.10
C VAL A 326 11.82 -5.46 20.46
N ASN A 327 12.64 -5.18 19.44
CA ASN A 327 14.02 -4.74 19.58
C ASN A 327 14.16 -3.26 19.29
N ILE A 328 14.98 -2.58 20.09
CA ILE A 328 15.39 -1.20 19.86
C ILE A 328 16.90 -1.07 19.99
N ASN A 329 17.46 -0.20 19.17
CA ASN A 329 18.86 0.22 19.25
C ASN A 329 18.90 1.73 19.46
N ILE A 330 19.48 2.16 20.57
CA ILE A 330 19.57 3.57 20.94
C ILE A 330 21.02 4.00 21.09
N GLN A 331 21.27 5.29 20.85
CA GLN A 331 22.59 5.90 21.03
C GLN A 331 22.45 7.19 21.85
N ASN A 332 23.34 7.37 22.83
CA ASN A 332 23.61 8.68 23.39
C ASN A 332 24.69 9.35 22.53
N TRP A 333 24.42 10.52 21.99
CA TRP A 333 25.30 11.17 21.02
C TRP A 333 26.66 11.55 21.64
N GLU A 334 27.72 11.51 20.84
CA GLU A 334 29.07 11.88 21.27
C GLU A 334 29.13 13.34 21.78
N ASN A 335 29.96 13.58 22.80
CA ASN A 335 30.13 14.86 23.50
C ASN A 335 28.93 15.34 24.36
N TRP A 336 27.80 14.63 24.36
CA TRP A 336 26.69 14.91 25.28
C TRP A 336 26.89 14.27 26.67
N PRO A 337 26.25 14.80 27.74
CA PRO A 337 26.33 14.20 29.07
C PRO A 337 25.90 12.73 29.09
N ASP A 338 26.50 11.96 30.00
CA ASP A 338 26.09 10.57 30.24
C ASP A 338 24.65 10.51 30.76
N ALA A 339 23.88 9.54 30.28
CA ALA A 339 22.55 9.22 30.81
C ALA A 339 22.71 8.20 31.94
N ASN A 340 22.30 8.55 33.16
CA ASN A 340 22.41 7.67 34.32
C ASN A 340 21.05 7.06 34.66
N ASN A 341 21.06 5.86 35.23
CA ASN A 341 19.88 5.13 35.68
C ASN A 341 18.77 5.14 34.61
N VAL A 342 19.13 4.74 33.39
CA VAL A 342 18.22 4.79 32.26
C VAL A 342 17.21 3.66 32.40
N GLU A 343 15.93 4.00 32.35
CA GLU A 343 14.83 3.03 32.35
C GLU A 343 14.04 3.20 31.06
N ILE A 344 13.82 2.10 30.34
CA ILE A 344 13.05 2.11 29.09
C ILE A 344 11.81 1.26 29.32
N ASN A 345 10.65 1.88 29.21
CA ASN A 345 9.35 1.24 29.39
C ASN A 345 8.57 1.23 28.09
N LEU A 346 8.28 0.03 27.58
CA LEU A 346 7.35 -0.15 26.47
C LEU A 346 5.92 0.04 26.98
N VAL A 347 5.13 0.83 26.27
CA VAL A 347 3.71 1.06 26.59
C VAL A 347 2.86 0.96 25.33
N SER A 348 1.62 0.51 25.51
CA SER A 348 0.59 0.49 24.48
C SER A 348 -0.71 1.03 25.06
N ASN A 349 -1.43 1.83 24.27
CA ASN A 349 -2.78 2.26 24.61
C ASN A 349 -3.87 1.33 24.03
N SER A 350 -3.47 0.31 23.26
CA SER A 350 -4.39 -0.64 22.65
C SER A 350 -4.81 -1.72 23.66
N PRO A 351 -6.11 -2.00 23.82
CA PRO A 351 -6.55 -3.14 24.64
C PRO A 351 -6.23 -4.50 23.99
N TYR A 352 -5.76 -4.51 22.74
CA TYR A 352 -5.45 -5.71 21.97
C TYR A 352 -3.97 -6.10 21.99
N ILE A 353 -3.15 -5.35 22.75
CA ILE A 353 -1.72 -5.64 22.95
C ILE A 353 -1.46 -5.83 24.43
N ASN A 354 -0.96 -6.99 24.80
CA ASN A 354 -0.53 -7.32 26.15
C ASN A 354 0.99 -7.25 26.22
N ILE A 355 1.56 -6.46 27.13
CA ILE A 355 3.01 -6.36 27.30
C ILE A 355 3.44 -7.40 28.33
N ILE A 356 4.19 -8.42 27.89
CA ILE A 356 4.70 -9.51 28.71
C ILE A 356 6.00 -9.08 29.40
N ASP A 357 6.91 -8.50 28.61
CA ASP A 357 8.18 -7.95 29.08
C ASP A 357 8.34 -6.54 28.52
N GLY A 358 8.32 -5.55 29.42
CA GLY A 358 8.11 -4.15 29.08
C GLY A 358 9.19 -3.21 29.57
N THR A 359 10.21 -3.69 30.30
CA THR A 359 11.13 -2.79 31.00
C THR A 359 12.59 -3.22 30.84
N HIS A 360 13.43 -2.30 30.38
CA HIS A 360 14.89 -2.42 30.44
C HIS A 360 15.48 -1.37 31.37
N SER A 361 16.58 -1.73 32.04
CA SER A 361 17.35 -0.82 32.88
C SER A 361 18.82 -0.83 32.48
N ILE A 362 19.40 0.36 32.34
CA ILE A 362 20.80 0.57 31.99
C ILE A 362 21.41 1.48 33.04
N ASP A 363 22.46 1.02 33.73
CA ASP A 363 23.10 1.80 34.80
C ASP A 363 23.61 3.14 34.27
N ILE A 364 24.35 3.13 33.16
CA ILE A 364 24.90 4.32 32.50
C ILE A 364 24.94 4.06 30.99
N LEU A 365 24.39 4.97 30.20
CA LEU A 365 24.61 5.08 28.76
C LEU A 365 25.54 6.27 28.49
N SER A 366 26.81 5.96 28.32
CA SER A 366 27.87 6.98 28.21
C SER A 366 27.75 7.80 26.93
N SER A 367 28.34 8.98 26.93
CA SER A 367 28.52 9.80 25.72
C SER A 367 29.08 8.97 24.54
N GLY A 368 28.42 9.01 23.39
CA GLY A 368 28.80 8.27 22.17
C GLY A 368 28.49 6.76 22.20
N GLN A 369 27.92 6.23 23.28
CA GLN A 369 27.67 4.79 23.44
C GLN A 369 26.32 4.37 22.83
N ASN A 370 26.29 3.16 22.26
CA ASN A 370 25.08 2.48 21.80
C ASN A 370 24.61 1.43 22.81
N TYR A 371 23.31 1.17 22.84
CA TYR A 371 22.69 0.07 23.57
C TYR A 371 21.63 -0.58 22.68
N SER A 372 21.66 -1.91 22.60
CA SER A 372 20.69 -2.70 21.85
C SER A 372 20.02 -3.73 22.78
N THR A 373 18.73 -3.95 22.56
CA THR A 373 17.95 -5.01 23.23
C THR A 373 17.99 -6.35 22.49
N ASP A 374 18.79 -6.52 21.42
CA ASP A 374 18.78 -7.77 20.62
C ASP A 374 19.02 -9.05 21.44
N SER A 375 19.83 -8.96 22.50
CA SER A 375 20.12 -10.11 23.36
C SER A 375 19.03 -10.42 24.39
N ASP A 376 18.15 -9.45 24.63
CA ASP A 376 17.08 -9.49 25.63
C ASP A 376 15.95 -8.56 25.15
N PRO A 377 15.09 -9.01 24.21
CA PRO A 377 14.05 -8.17 23.62
C PRO A 377 12.90 -7.93 24.60
N PHE A 378 12.21 -6.80 24.44
CA PHE A 378 10.86 -6.64 24.99
C PHE A 378 9.93 -7.68 24.36
N LYS A 379 8.87 -8.07 25.07
CA LYS A 379 7.89 -9.06 24.58
C LYS A 379 6.48 -8.56 24.71
N ILE A 380 5.72 -8.75 23.64
CA ILE A 380 4.30 -8.44 23.57
C ILE A 380 3.52 -9.64 23.05
N GLU A 381 2.26 -9.76 23.46
CA GLU A 381 1.29 -10.72 22.95
C GLU A 381 0.16 -9.95 22.25
N THR A 382 -0.14 -10.35 21.03
CA THR A 382 -1.27 -9.83 20.26
C THR A 382 -2.55 -10.56 20.65
N LEU A 383 -3.71 -9.91 20.47
CA LEU A 383 -5.01 -10.50 20.75
C LEU A 383 -5.85 -10.52 19.48
N SER A 384 -7.17 -10.56 19.62
CA SER A 384 -8.15 -10.91 18.59
C SER A 384 -8.38 -9.89 17.47
N GLU A 385 -7.51 -8.90 17.29
CA GLU A 385 -7.76 -7.77 16.39
C GLU A 385 -6.61 -7.59 15.40
N LEU A 386 -6.98 -7.45 14.12
CA LEU A 386 -6.06 -7.13 13.03
C LEU A 386 -5.86 -5.61 12.91
N GLY A 387 -4.72 -5.21 12.37
CA GLY A 387 -4.45 -3.84 11.98
C GLY A 387 -3.14 -3.29 12.54
N ILE A 388 -3.01 -1.97 12.48
CA ILE A 388 -1.83 -1.24 12.92
C ILE A 388 -2.02 -0.79 14.36
N PHE A 389 -1.11 -1.21 15.22
CA PHE A 389 -1.02 -0.80 16.61
C PHE A 389 0.19 0.11 16.84
N HIS A 390 -0.02 1.19 17.57
CA HIS A 390 1.05 2.11 17.95
C HIS A 390 1.53 1.80 19.37
N LEU A 391 2.83 1.54 19.49
CA LEU A 391 3.53 1.35 20.76
C LEU A 391 4.43 2.56 21.00
N LYS A 392 4.80 2.80 22.27
CA LYS A 392 5.80 3.78 22.62
C LYS A 392 6.85 3.18 23.52
N ALA A 393 8.12 3.41 23.22
CA ALA A 393 9.21 3.20 24.18
C ALA A 393 9.47 4.52 24.89
N ILE A 394 9.16 4.57 26.19
CA ILE A 394 9.38 5.74 27.05
C ILE A 394 10.68 5.52 27.80
N LEU A 395 11.69 6.32 27.47
CA LEU A 395 12.97 6.34 28.14
C LEU A 395 12.99 7.44 29.20
N THR A 396 13.39 7.09 30.41
CA THR A 396 13.71 8.04 31.48
C THR A 396 15.17 7.90 31.88
N SER A 397 15.79 9.00 32.34
CA SER A 397 17.15 8.99 32.90
C SER A 397 17.29 10.04 33.98
N GLU A 398 18.10 9.76 35.00
CA GLU A 398 18.50 10.73 36.00
C GLU A 398 19.62 11.63 35.47
N THR A 399 19.39 12.93 35.51
CA THR A 399 20.38 13.93 35.11
C THR A 399 21.31 14.26 36.28
N GLN A 400 22.42 14.96 35.99
CA GLN A 400 23.38 15.39 37.01
C GLN A 400 22.78 16.31 38.10
N ASN A 401 21.59 16.88 37.86
CA ASN A 401 20.89 17.79 38.77
C ASN A 401 19.67 17.14 39.46
N GLU A 402 19.57 15.81 39.48
CA GLU A 402 18.44 15.05 40.05
C GLU A 402 17.08 15.34 39.35
N THR A 403 17.10 15.86 38.12
CA THR A 403 15.90 15.97 37.28
C THR A 403 15.77 14.72 36.41
N ILE A 404 14.55 14.43 35.96
CA ILE A 404 14.27 13.30 35.06
C ILE A 404 14.30 13.81 33.62
N TYR A 405 15.24 13.30 32.84
CA TYR A 405 15.18 13.37 31.37
C TYR A 405 14.16 12.35 30.88
N LEU A 406 13.31 12.75 29.92
CA LEU A 406 12.30 11.88 29.31
C LEU A 406 12.40 11.99 27.79
N LYS A 407 12.38 10.84 27.11
CA LYS A 407 12.33 10.73 25.66
C LYS A 407 11.33 9.65 25.27
N GLU A 408 10.50 9.93 24.27
CA GLU A 408 9.55 8.98 23.70
C GLU A 408 10.00 8.59 22.30
N PHE A 409 9.88 7.30 21.97
CA PHE A 409 10.04 6.77 20.63
C PHE A 409 8.76 6.05 20.21
N ASP A 410 8.19 6.46 19.09
CA ASP A 410 7.01 5.82 18.51
C ASP A 410 7.42 4.57 17.72
N LEU A 411 6.70 3.47 17.95
CA LEU A 411 6.89 2.20 17.29
C LEU A 411 5.57 1.75 16.65
N LYS A 412 5.65 1.10 15.50
CA LYS A 412 4.50 0.60 14.75
C LYS A 412 4.54 -0.93 14.72
N LEU A 413 3.50 -1.56 15.22
CA LEU A 413 3.24 -2.99 15.07
C LEU A 413 2.12 -3.18 14.04
N GLU A 414 2.30 -4.10 13.11
CA GLU A 414 1.26 -4.52 12.19
C GLU A 414 0.88 -5.96 12.51
N VAL A 415 -0.40 -6.20 12.78
CA VAL A 415 -0.97 -7.52 12.99
C VAL A 415 -1.88 -7.83 11.82
N SER A 416 -1.59 -8.87 11.05
CA SER A 416 -2.31 -9.15 9.80
C SER A 416 -2.42 -10.65 9.56
N LEU A 417 -3.23 -11.04 8.57
CA LEU A 417 -3.28 -12.39 8.01
C LEU A 417 -2.73 -12.43 6.58
N TYR A 418 -1.90 -11.45 6.19
CA TYR A 418 -1.28 -11.50 4.88
C TYR A 418 -0.15 -12.51 4.90
N GLN A 419 -0.06 -13.34 3.84
CA GLN A 419 1.12 -14.18 3.60
C GLN A 419 2.41 -13.35 3.64
N GLU A 420 3.52 -13.98 4.03
CA GLU A 420 4.86 -13.38 3.96
C GLU A 420 5.08 -12.63 2.62
N ARG A 421 5.52 -11.36 2.69
CA ARG A 421 5.76 -10.44 1.54
C ARG A 421 4.53 -9.96 0.76
N PHE A 422 3.32 -10.44 1.06
CA PHE A 422 2.09 -9.90 0.49
C PHE A 422 1.52 -8.76 1.36
N PRO A 423 0.71 -7.86 0.77
CA PRO A 423 0.34 -7.78 -0.64
C PRO A 423 1.49 -7.31 -1.55
N LEU A 424 1.56 -7.85 -2.78
CA LEU A 424 2.52 -7.39 -3.78
C LEU A 424 1.88 -6.29 -4.62
N THR A 425 2.47 -5.10 -4.53
CA THR A 425 2.07 -3.93 -5.29
C THR A 425 3.08 -3.64 -6.40
N GLY A 426 2.61 -3.09 -7.53
CA GLY A 426 3.47 -2.73 -8.66
C GLY A 426 3.18 -3.49 -9.94
N TYR A 427 2.35 -4.53 -9.88
CA TYR A 427 1.64 -5.04 -11.06
C TYR A 427 0.52 -4.08 -11.42
N ASN A 428 0.25 -3.90 -12.72
CA ASN A 428 -0.96 -3.19 -13.12
C ASN A 428 -2.18 -4.06 -12.79
N GLN A 429 -3.39 -3.49 -12.81
CA GLN A 429 -4.64 -4.13 -12.39
C GLN A 429 -4.73 -5.63 -12.74
N VAL A 430 -4.86 -6.47 -11.71
CA VAL A 430 -4.95 -7.94 -11.84
C VAL A 430 -6.43 -8.33 -11.81
N GLU A 431 -7.13 -8.13 -12.92
CA GLU A 431 -8.52 -8.63 -13.08
C GLU A 431 -8.55 -10.13 -13.41
N SER A 432 -7.52 -10.63 -14.09
CA SER A 432 -7.35 -12.06 -14.34
C SER A 432 -7.30 -12.82 -13.02
N SER A 433 -8.35 -13.58 -12.71
CA SER A 433 -8.41 -14.41 -11.51
C SER A 433 -7.18 -15.34 -11.44
N PRO A 434 -6.39 -15.30 -10.35
CA PRO A 434 -5.19 -16.11 -10.23
C PRO A 434 -5.47 -17.61 -10.31
N PHE A 435 -4.50 -18.38 -10.77
CA PHE A 435 -4.50 -19.84 -10.75
C PHE A 435 -3.33 -20.34 -9.91
N VAL A 436 -3.53 -21.41 -9.15
CA VAL A 436 -2.51 -22.00 -8.28
C VAL A 436 -2.22 -23.43 -8.75
N PHE A 437 -0.95 -23.73 -9.04
CA PHE A 437 -0.53 -25.03 -9.56
C PHE A 437 0.98 -25.22 -9.43
N ASP A 438 1.40 -26.45 -9.15
CA ASP A 438 2.81 -26.86 -9.19
C ASP A 438 3.23 -27.00 -10.66
N ILE A 439 3.88 -25.96 -11.17
CA ILE A 439 4.11 -25.79 -12.61
C ILE A 439 5.30 -26.61 -13.10
N ASP A 440 6.30 -26.83 -12.26
CA ASP A 440 7.53 -27.55 -12.62
C ASP A 440 7.63 -28.93 -11.94
N GLN A 441 6.56 -29.37 -11.29
CA GLN A 441 6.43 -30.63 -10.56
C GLN A 441 7.54 -30.79 -9.51
N ASP A 442 7.98 -29.66 -8.92
CA ASP A 442 9.02 -29.63 -7.90
C ASP A 442 8.45 -29.84 -6.48
N GLY A 443 7.13 -29.86 -6.35
CA GLY A 443 6.39 -30.02 -5.11
C GLY A 443 6.01 -28.70 -4.46
N GLU A 444 6.44 -27.55 -4.99
CA GLU A 444 5.98 -26.22 -4.59
C GLU A 444 4.95 -25.71 -5.59
N LYS A 445 4.00 -24.86 -5.15
CA LYS A 445 2.96 -24.32 -6.02
C LYS A 445 3.29 -22.89 -6.45
N GLU A 446 2.97 -22.57 -7.69
CA GLU A 446 3.07 -21.23 -8.26
C GLU A 446 1.70 -20.60 -8.50
N MET A 447 1.70 -19.28 -8.57
CA MET A 447 0.54 -18.46 -8.90
C MET A 447 0.69 -17.85 -10.28
N ILE A 448 -0.27 -18.13 -11.15
CA ILE A 448 -0.31 -17.66 -12.54
C ILE A 448 -1.46 -16.66 -12.70
N PHE A 449 -1.16 -15.48 -13.23
CA PHE A 449 -2.16 -14.43 -13.50
C PHE A 449 -1.69 -13.48 -14.59
N GLY A 450 -2.64 -12.82 -15.26
CA GLY A 450 -2.37 -11.74 -16.20
C GLY A 450 -2.63 -10.35 -15.61
N ASP A 451 -1.96 -9.34 -16.13
CA ASP A 451 -2.19 -7.94 -15.78
C ASP A 451 -2.61 -7.06 -16.97
N TYR A 452 -2.90 -5.79 -16.68
CA TYR A 452 -3.28 -4.81 -17.70
C TYR A 452 -2.11 -4.25 -18.51
N ASP A 453 -0.85 -4.57 -18.18
CA ASP A 453 0.29 -4.27 -19.05
C ASP A 453 0.50 -5.37 -20.12
N GLY A 454 -0.35 -6.39 -20.11
CA GLY A 454 -0.29 -7.51 -21.03
C GLY A 454 0.84 -8.48 -20.69
N LEU A 455 1.13 -8.62 -19.40
CA LEU A 455 2.11 -9.54 -18.85
C LEU A 455 1.41 -10.72 -18.16
N VAL A 456 1.83 -11.93 -18.50
CA VAL A 456 1.49 -13.15 -17.76
C VAL A 456 2.59 -13.41 -16.76
N HIS A 457 2.23 -13.46 -15.48
CA HIS A 457 3.13 -13.68 -14.35
C HIS A 457 3.05 -15.12 -13.87
N CYS A 458 4.15 -15.64 -13.34
CA CYS A 458 4.19 -16.93 -12.64
C CYS A 458 5.13 -16.78 -11.45
N ILE A 459 4.54 -16.59 -10.26
CA ILE A 459 5.28 -16.27 -9.04
C ILE A 459 5.20 -17.39 -8.00
N ASP A 460 6.27 -17.56 -7.22
CA ASP A 460 6.26 -18.43 -6.05
C ASP A 460 5.53 -17.79 -4.85
N ARG A 461 5.36 -18.54 -3.76
CA ARG A 461 4.75 -18.09 -2.48
C ARG A 461 5.45 -16.91 -1.80
N LEU A 462 6.65 -16.53 -2.24
CA LEU A 462 7.42 -15.39 -1.75
C LEU A 462 7.42 -14.20 -2.73
N GLY A 463 6.63 -14.30 -3.81
CA GLY A 463 6.49 -13.28 -4.83
C GLY A 463 7.62 -13.19 -5.85
N ASN A 464 8.49 -14.19 -5.92
CA ASN A 464 9.56 -14.21 -6.92
C ASN A 464 9.03 -14.82 -8.23
N GLU A 465 9.31 -14.15 -9.36
CA GLU A 465 9.00 -14.67 -10.69
C GLU A 465 9.84 -15.92 -11.02
N LYS A 466 9.19 -16.95 -11.55
CA LYS A 466 9.87 -18.11 -12.13
C LYS A 466 10.61 -17.74 -13.40
N ASN A 467 11.63 -18.53 -13.72
CA ASN A 467 12.42 -18.33 -14.93
C ASN A 467 11.54 -18.47 -16.18
N GLY A 468 11.63 -17.48 -17.07
CA GLY A 468 10.79 -17.42 -18.28
C GLY A 468 9.62 -16.45 -18.17
N PHE A 469 9.28 -16.03 -16.95
CA PHE A 469 8.23 -15.06 -16.67
C PHE A 469 8.81 -13.69 -16.24
N PRO A 470 8.06 -12.59 -16.40
CA PRO A 470 6.74 -12.53 -17.04
C PRO A 470 6.80 -12.68 -18.57
N VAL A 471 5.73 -13.22 -19.16
CA VAL A 471 5.57 -13.38 -20.61
C VAL A 471 4.69 -12.27 -21.17
N GLY A 472 5.20 -11.51 -22.14
CA GLY A 472 4.45 -10.44 -22.79
C GLY A 472 3.52 -10.95 -23.89
N VAL A 473 2.21 -10.74 -23.72
CA VAL A 473 1.15 -11.07 -24.69
C VAL A 473 0.57 -9.83 -25.39
N GLY A 474 0.97 -8.63 -24.96
CA GLY A 474 0.98 -7.41 -25.77
C GLY A 474 -0.11 -6.37 -25.48
N ASP A 475 -1.21 -6.71 -24.82
CA ASP A 475 -2.27 -5.77 -24.40
C ASP A 475 -3.03 -6.37 -23.18
N ASP A 476 -3.95 -5.59 -22.58
CA ASP A 476 -4.61 -5.95 -21.31
C ASP A 476 -5.09 -7.42 -21.27
N ILE A 477 -4.84 -8.10 -20.15
CA ILE A 477 -5.37 -9.44 -19.86
C ILE A 477 -6.50 -9.32 -18.84
N TRP A 478 -7.72 -9.64 -19.28
CA TRP A 478 -8.92 -9.60 -18.44
C TRP A 478 -9.42 -10.99 -18.07
N GLY A 479 -9.26 -11.96 -18.97
CA GLY A 479 -9.65 -13.35 -18.76
C GLY A 479 -8.66 -14.06 -17.84
N ALA A 480 -9.17 -14.99 -17.02
CA ALA A 480 -8.32 -15.84 -16.20
C ALA A 480 -7.55 -16.85 -17.10
N PRO A 481 -6.34 -17.28 -16.72
CA PRO A 481 -5.67 -18.41 -17.37
C PRO A 481 -6.50 -19.69 -17.24
N ALA A 482 -6.54 -20.48 -18.31
CA ALA A 482 -6.93 -21.88 -18.30
C ALA A 482 -5.69 -22.75 -18.54
N ILE A 483 -5.63 -23.94 -17.95
CA ILE A 483 -4.46 -24.82 -18.04
C ILE A 483 -4.91 -26.24 -18.38
N ALA A 484 -4.27 -26.88 -19.35
CA ALA A 484 -4.47 -28.27 -19.72
C ALA A 484 -3.24 -28.81 -20.46
N ASP A 485 -3.07 -30.14 -20.45
CA ASP A 485 -2.22 -30.86 -21.41
C ASP A 485 -3.06 -31.00 -22.69
N LEU A 486 -2.87 -30.09 -23.65
CA LEU A 486 -3.77 -29.96 -24.79
C LEU A 486 -3.58 -31.07 -25.84
N ASN A 487 -2.40 -31.66 -25.92
CA ASN A 487 -2.02 -32.65 -26.94
C ASN A 487 -1.71 -34.05 -26.35
N LEU A 488 -1.99 -34.23 -25.05
CA LEU A 488 -1.78 -35.44 -24.27
C LEU A 488 -0.33 -35.94 -24.26
N ASP A 489 0.65 -35.03 -24.29
CA ASP A 489 2.07 -35.37 -24.24
C ASP A 489 2.66 -35.45 -22.82
N GLY A 490 1.88 -35.02 -21.82
CA GLY A 490 2.21 -35.02 -20.40
C GLY A 490 2.73 -33.68 -19.87
N ASP A 491 2.96 -32.69 -20.75
CA ASP A 491 3.28 -31.32 -20.37
C ASP A 491 1.99 -30.47 -20.42
N PHE A 492 1.84 -29.52 -19.49
CA PHE A 492 0.68 -28.63 -19.46
C PHE A 492 0.98 -27.30 -20.19
N GLU A 493 -0.04 -26.70 -20.77
CA GLU A 493 0.02 -25.36 -21.34
C GLU A 493 -0.89 -24.36 -20.61
N ILE A 494 -0.43 -23.12 -20.55
CA ILE A 494 -1.21 -21.96 -20.11
C ILE A 494 -1.88 -21.32 -21.33
N ILE A 495 -3.20 -21.21 -21.28
CA ILE A 495 -4.02 -20.57 -22.31
C ILE A 495 -4.46 -19.20 -21.78
N ILE A 496 -3.97 -18.14 -22.43
CA ILE A 496 -4.30 -16.74 -22.10
C ILE A 496 -4.72 -16.01 -23.38
N VAL A 497 -5.70 -15.11 -23.24
CA VAL A 497 -6.09 -14.18 -24.30
C VAL A 497 -5.81 -12.75 -23.87
N SER A 498 -5.52 -11.90 -24.86
CA SER A 498 -5.28 -10.47 -24.64
C SER A 498 -6.19 -9.62 -25.52
N LYS A 499 -6.45 -8.41 -25.05
CA LYS A 499 -7.44 -7.50 -25.64
C LYS A 499 -7.15 -7.13 -27.10
N ASN A 500 -5.89 -7.15 -27.52
CA ASN A 500 -5.49 -6.92 -28.92
C ASN A 500 -5.93 -8.03 -29.89
N GLY A 501 -6.44 -9.15 -29.38
CA GLY A 501 -6.96 -10.27 -30.17
C GLY A 501 -6.06 -11.48 -30.29
N LEU A 502 -4.98 -11.53 -29.50
CA LEU A 502 -4.08 -12.67 -29.48
C LEU A 502 -4.56 -13.73 -28.48
N LEU A 503 -4.70 -14.95 -28.98
CA LEU A 503 -4.71 -16.20 -28.21
C LEU A 503 -3.27 -16.69 -28.08
N ASN A 504 -2.84 -16.98 -26.85
CA ASN A 504 -1.50 -17.45 -26.53
C ASN A 504 -1.60 -18.82 -25.85
N ILE A 505 -0.86 -19.79 -26.38
CA ILE A 505 -0.56 -21.07 -25.74
C ILE A 505 0.89 -20.99 -25.27
N ILE A 506 1.09 -21.03 -23.96
CA ILE A 506 2.37 -20.77 -23.31
C ILE A 506 2.77 -22.02 -22.53
N ASN A 507 3.93 -22.59 -22.82
CA ASN A 507 4.47 -23.69 -22.02
C ASN A 507 4.93 -23.22 -20.64
N LEU A 508 5.12 -24.16 -19.73
CA LEU A 508 5.46 -23.89 -18.33
C LEU A 508 6.84 -23.25 -18.12
N SER A 509 7.70 -23.25 -19.15
CA SER A 509 8.98 -22.52 -19.16
C SER A 509 8.87 -21.07 -19.65
N GLY A 510 7.66 -20.57 -19.89
CA GLY A 510 7.38 -19.23 -20.40
C GLY A 510 7.57 -19.07 -21.92
N GLY A 511 7.76 -20.18 -22.64
CA GLY A 511 7.82 -20.15 -24.10
C GLY A 511 6.42 -20.10 -24.72
N GLN A 512 6.21 -19.24 -25.71
CA GLN A 512 4.96 -19.20 -26.47
C GLN A 512 5.00 -20.25 -27.59
N ASP A 513 4.31 -21.38 -27.38
CA ASP A 513 4.23 -22.46 -28.36
C ASP A 513 3.38 -22.06 -29.57
N LEU A 514 2.29 -21.32 -29.31
CA LEU A 514 1.44 -20.74 -30.33
C LEU A 514 0.98 -19.33 -29.94
N VAL A 515 1.02 -18.42 -30.92
CA VAL A 515 0.37 -17.11 -30.85
C VAL A 515 -0.51 -16.96 -32.09
N LEU A 516 -1.82 -16.87 -31.88
CA LEU A 516 -2.81 -16.77 -32.94
C LEU A 516 -3.57 -15.43 -32.84
N ASP A 517 -3.50 -14.64 -33.91
CA ASP A 517 -4.28 -13.42 -34.05
C ASP A 517 -5.65 -13.74 -34.66
N LEU A 518 -6.71 -13.55 -33.87
CA LEU A 518 -8.09 -13.82 -34.27
C LEU A 518 -8.79 -12.59 -34.87
N ASP A 519 -8.11 -11.43 -34.98
CA ASP A 519 -8.63 -10.15 -35.48
C ASP A 519 -9.94 -9.74 -34.77
N GLN A 520 -10.01 -9.98 -33.46
CA GLN A 520 -11.15 -9.65 -32.58
C GLN A 520 -10.65 -9.23 -31.21
N PHE A 521 -11.32 -8.30 -30.52
CA PHE A 521 -11.04 -8.07 -29.10
C PHE A 521 -11.37 -9.34 -28.29
N LEU A 522 -10.41 -9.88 -27.54
CA LEU A 522 -10.62 -11.03 -26.67
C LEU A 522 -10.54 -10.57 -25.21
N MET A 523 -11.63 -10.68 -24.47
CA MET A 523 -11.73 -10.22 -23.07
C MET A 523 -12.24 -11.31 -22.12
N GLY A 524 -12.88 -12.35 -22.67
CA GLY A 524 -13.44 -13.45 -21.90
C GLY A 524 -12.38 -14.47 -21.50
N THR A 525 -12.64 -15.20 -20.42
CA THR A 525 -11.84 -16.36 -20.03
C THR A 525 -12.06 -17.48 -21.07
N PRO A 526 -10.99 -18.07 -21.64
CA PRO A 526 -11.10 -19.25 -22.50
C PRO A 526 -11.60 -20.46 -21.70
N ALA A 527 -12.27 -21.40 -22.36
CA ALA A 527 -12.63 -22.70 -21.78
C ALA A 527 -11.98 -23.82 -22.60
N ILE A 528 -11.52 -24.88 -21.94
CA ILE A 528 -10.84 -26.01 -22.56
C ILE A 528 -11.70 -27.26 -22.44
N GLY A 529 -11.88 -27.98 -23.53
CA GLY A 529 -12.62 -29.24 -23.56
C GLY A 529 -12.46 -29.94 -24.90
N ASN A 530 -13.02 -31.13 -25.01
CA ASN A 530 -13.04 -31.89 -26.26
C ASN A 530 -14.32 -31.55 -27.06
N PHE A 531 -14.17 -31.09 -28.30
CA PHE A 531 -15.26 -30.69 -29.20
C PHE A 531 -15.32 -31.52 -30.49
N ASP A 532 -14.45 -32.51 -30.66
CA ASP A 532 -14.45 -33.39 -31.81
C ASP A 532 -14.08 -34.85 -31.48
N TYR A 533 -13.87 -35.72 -32.47
CA TYR A 533 -13.70 -37.15 -32.21
C TYR A 533 -12.25 -37.60 -32.03
N ASP A 534 -11.32 -36.69 -31.79
CA ASP A 534 -9.98 -37.03 -31.31
C ASP A 534 -9.87 -36.88 -29.78
N ASP A 535 -8.73 -37.31 -29.23
CA ASP A 535 -8.50 -37.30 -27.78
C ASP A 535 -7.85 -35.99 -27.32
N ASP A 536 -7.40 -35.14 -28.25
CA ASP A 536 -6.76 -33.86 -27.93
C ASP A 536 -7.83 -32.90 -27.36
N LEU A 537 -7.39 -31.80 -26.75
CA LEU A 537 -8.30 -30.79 -26.18
C LEU A 537 -8.23 -29.50 -26.99
N GLU A 538 -9.38 -28.85 -27.14
CA GLU A 538 -9.50 -27.58 -27.87
C GLU A 538 -9.91 -26.43 -26.97
N ILE A 539 -9.67 -25.22 -27.50
CA ILE A 539 -9.87 -23.98 -26.81
C ILE A 539 -11.10 -23.27 -27.38
N ALA A 540 -12.14 -23.13 -26.57
CA ALA A 540 -13.32 -22.33 -26.87
C ALA A 540 -13.13 -20.88 -26.40
N ILE A 541 -13.26 -19.92 -27.33
CA ILE A 541 -13.15 -18.48 -27.03
C ILE A 541 -14.08 -17.63 -27.91
N ALA A 542 -14.67 -16.59 -27.34
CA ALA A 542 -15.58 -15.68 -28.05
C ALA A 542 -15.05 -14.25 -28.13
N GLY A 543 -15.31 -13.59 -29.26
CA GLY A 543 -14.93 -12.20 -29.48
C GLY A 543 -15.85 -11.16 -28.80
N TYR A 544 -15.26 -10.05 -28.38
CA TYR A 544 -15.95 -8.87 -27.85
C TYR A 544 -16.13 -7.80 -28.92
N SER A 545 -16.98 -8.06 -29.92
CA SER A 545 -17.32 -7.07 -30.96
C SER A 545 -18.77 -7.21 -31.43
N ASN A 546 -19.27 -6.24 -32.21
CA ASN A 546 -20.61 -6.32 -32.83
C ASN A 546 -20.63 -7.24 -34.07
N SER A 547 -19.50 -7.85 -34.42
CA SER A 547 -19.35 -8.77 -35.56
C SER A 547 -18.44 -9.91 -35.14
N SER A 548 -18.63 -10.37 -33.91
CA SER A 548 -17.80 -11.37 -33.25
C SER A 548 -18.10 -12.78 -33.74
N TYR A 549 -17.10 -13.62 -33.53
CA TYR A 549 -17.17 -15.05 -33.74
C TYR A 549 -16.95 -15.77 -32.41
N LEU A 550 -17.49 -16.98 -32.32
CA LEU A 550 -17.06 -18.02 -31.40
C LEU A 550 -16.06 -18.90 -32.14
N TYR A 551 -14.91 -19.12 -31.53
CA TYR A 551 -13.82 -19.94 -32.04
C TYR A 551 -13.70 -21.19 -31.18
N VAL A 552 -13.41 -22.32 -31.81
CA VAL A 552 -12.93 -23.54 -31.19
C VAL A 552 -11.68 -23.93 -31.94
N ILE A 553 -10.55 -23.97 -31.24
CA ILE A 553 -9.20 -23.99 -31.82
C ILE A 553 -8.41 -25.16 -31.24
N ASN A 554 -7.86 -25.99 -32.13
CA ASN A 554 -6.94 -27.08 -31.78
C ASN A 554 -5.61 -26.53 -31.26
N TYR A 555 -4.86 -27.36 -30.54
CA TYR A 555 -3.50 -27.03 -30.05
C TYR A 555 -2.58 -26.47 -31.15
N ASP A 556 -2.68 -26.98 -32.39
CA ASP A 556 -1.87 -26.54 -33.53
C ASP A 556 -2.33 -25.22 -34.18
N GLY A 557 -3.41 -24.61 -33.67
CA GLY A 557 -4.01 -23.38 -34.15
C GLY A 557 -5.01 -23.56 -35.29
N SER A 558 -5.26 -24.78 -35.74
CA SER A 558 -6.32 -25.05 -36.72
C SER A 558 -7.70 -24.98 -36.07
N PRO A 559 -8.74 -24.54 -36.80
CA PRO A 559 -10.10 -24.51 -36.26
C PRO A 559 -10.74 -25.90 -36.31
N VAL A 560 -11.56 -26.21 -35.29
CA VAL A 560 -12.47 -27.36 -35.31
C VAL A 560 -13.51 -27.21 -36.42
N GLU A 561 -14.03 -28.33 -36.92
CA GLU A 561 -15.05 -28.33 -37.98
C GLU A 561 -16.25 -27.44 -37.62
N ASN A 562 -16.72 -26.64 -38.57
CA ASN A 562 -17.81 -25.66 -38.43
C ASN A 562 -17.50 -24.42 -37.58
N PHE A 563 -16.30 -24.31 -37.01
CA PHE A 563 -15.79 -23.09 -36.39
C PHE A 563 -14.80 -22.35 -37.32
N PRO A 564 -14.66 -21.01 -37.18
CA PRO A 564 -15.38 -20.13 -36.27
C PRO A 564 -16.86 -19.91 -36.64
N LEU A 565 -17.72 -19.85 -35.63
CA LEU A 565 -19.16 -19.60 -35.77
C LEU A 565 -19.46 -18.11 -35.61
N PHE A 566 -20.18 -17.52 -36.57
CA PHE A 566 -20.57 -16.10 -36.49
C PHE A 566 -21.71 -15.91 -35.48
N ILE A 567 -21.43 -15.20 -34.39
CA ILE A 567 -22.42 -14.83 -33.36
C ILE A 567 -22.96 -13.43 -33.62
N GLY A 568 -22.08 -12.48 -34.00
CA GLY A 568 -22.46 -11.09 -34.27
C GLY A 568 -22.85 -10.28 -33.03
N GLU A 569 -22.44 -10.72 -31.83
CA GLU A 569 -22.78 -10.10 -30.55
C GLU A 569 -21.61 -10.12 -29.57
N LYS A 570 -21.48 -9.08 -28.74
CA LYS A 570 -20.36 -8.98 -27.79
C LYS A 570 -20.48 -10.00 -26.66
N VAL A 571 -19.49 -10.86 -26.50
CA VAL A 571 -19.34 -11.79 -25.36
C VAL A 571 -18.23 -11.26 -24.44
N LEU A 572 -18.56 -10.91 -23.19
CA LEU A 572 -17.62 -10.22 -22.29
C LEU A 572 -16.77 -11.17 -21.44
N ARG A 573 -17.34 -12.21 -20.85
CA ARG A 573 -16.68 -13.01 -19.81
C ARG A 573 -16.22 -14.41 -20.22
N GLY A 574 -16.62 -14.87 -21.42
CA GLY A 574 -16.19 -16.14 -22.00
C GLY A 574 -17.30 -17.20 -22.04
N PRO A 575 -17.05 -18.34 -22.72
CA PRO A 575 -17.97 -19.47 -22.76
C PRO A 575 -17.96 -20.28 -21.46
N SER A 576 -18.99 -21.10 -21.28
CA SER A 576 -18.98 -22.27 -20.40
C SER A 576 -19.32 -23.50 -21.24
N ILE A 577 -18.83 -24.67 -20.82
CA ILE A 577 -18.87 -25.87 -21.64
C ILE A 577 -19.38 -27.06 -20.84
N PHE A 578 -20.13 -27.95 -21.48
CA PHE A 578 -20.69 -29.17 -20.90
C PHE A 578 -21.25 -30.05 -22.03
N ASP A 579 -21.22 -31.37 -21.91
CA ASP A 579 -21.89 -32.27 -22.86
C ASP A 579 -23.41 -32.25 -22.64
N VAL A 580 -24.15 -31.47 -23.44
CA VAL A 580 -25.59 -31.23 -23.21
C VAL A 580 -26.47 -32.24 -23.94
N ASP A 581 -25.98 -32.88 -25.00
CA ASP A 581 -26.72 -33.91 -25.74
C ASP A 581 -26.21 -35.35 -25.52
N GLU A 582 -25.33 -35.54 -24.54
CA GLU A 582 -24.76 -36.82 -24.08
C GLU A 582 -24.06 -37.59 -25.21
N ASN A 583 -23.39 -36.87 -26.10
CA ASN A 583 -22.69 -37.45 -27.24
C ASN A 583 -21.20 -37.74 -26.99
N GLY A 584 -20.69 -37.36 -25.81
CA GLY A 584 -19.31 -37.48 -25.38
C GLY A 584 -18.43 -36.27 -25.70
N LEU A 585 -18.98 -35.24 -26.36
CA LEU A 585 -18.30 -34.00 -26.75
C LEU A 585 -18.91 -32.82 -26.00
N HIS A 586 -18.10 -31.80 -25.74
CA HIS A 586 -18.56 -30.61 -25.05
C HIS A 586 -19.34 -29.70 -25.98
N ASP A 587 -20.46 -29.19 -25.47
CA ASP A 587 -21.23 -28.10 -26.07
C ASP A 587 -20.87 -26.77 -25.41
N ILE A 588 -21.26 -25.67 -26.05
CA ILE A 588 -20.84 -24.32 -25.67
C ILE A 588 -22.05 -23.46 -25.31
N VAL A 589 -21.99 -22.86 -24.12
CA VAL A 589 -22.93 -21.83 -23.66
C VAL A 589 -22.24 -20.47 -23.61
N ILE A 590 -22.81 -19.48 -24.28
CA ILE A 590 -22.33 -18.08 -24.24
C ILE A 590 -23.46 -17.12 -23.87
N ALA A 591 -23.12 -16.05 -23.15
CA ALA A 591 -24.04 -14.96 -22.81
C ALA A 591 -23.52 -13.62 -23.37
N THR A 592 -24.43 -12.80 -23.91
CA THR A 592 -24.05 -11.62 -24.70
C THR A 592 -24.57 -10.30 -24.14
N GLU A 593 -23.87 -9.20 -24.47
CA GLU A 593 -24.36 -7.84 -24.21
C GLU A 593 -25.53 -7.42 -25.13
N SER A 594 -26.05 -8.31 -25.97
CA SER A 594 -27.27 -8.13 -26.78
C SER A 594 -28.48 -8.88 -26.21
N ASN A 595 -28.40 -9.19 -24.91
CA ASN A 595 -29.46 -9.79 -24.09
C ASN A 595 -29.72 -11.27 -24.37
N ASN A 596 -28.80 -11.96 -25.06
CA ASN A 596 -29.00 -13.34 -25.48
C ASN A 596 -28.09 -14.31 -24.72
N ILE A 597 -28.62 -15.51 -24.49
CA ILE A 597 -27.85 -16.70 -24.14
C ILE A 597 -28.00 -17.68 -25.29
N TYR A 598 -26.89 -18.27 -25.74
CA TYR A 598 -26.86 -19.30 -26.77
C TYR A 598 -26.38 -20.61 -26.16
N LEU A 599 -26.98 -21.72 -26.58
CA LEU A 599 -26.44 -23.07 -26.47
C LEU A 599 -26.10 -23.53 -27.89
N ILE A 600 -24.86 -23.94 -28.10
CA ILE A 600 -24.26 -24.27 -29.39
C ILE A 600 -23.63 -25.64 -29.25
N TYR A 601 -24.06 -26.59 -30.08
CA TYR A 601 -23.51 -27.94 -30.05
C TYR A 601 -22.07 -28.00 -30.58
N ASP A 602 -21.34 -29.04 -30.21
CA ASP A 602 -20.04 -29.47 -30.74
C ASP A 602 -19.92 -29.28 -32.28
N ASN A 603 -20.98 -29.60 -33.02
CA ASN A 603 -21.04 -29.51 -34.47
C ASN A 603 -21.30 -28.08 -35.02
N GLY A 604 -21.33 -27.06 -34.16
CA GLY A 604 -21.55 -25.66 -34.52
C GLY A 604 -23.01 -25.27 -34.78
N SER A 605 -23.98 -26.18 -34.59
CA SER A 605 -25.41 -25.84 -34.68
C SER A 605 -25.94 -25.25 -33.38
N ILE A 606 -26.81 -24.24 -33.48
CA ILE A 606 -27.48 -23.65 -32.32
C ILE A 606 -28.62 -24.56 -31.90
N ALA A 607 -28.69 -24.90 -30.60
CA ALA A 607 -29.71 -25.76 -30.04
C ALA A 607 -31.12 -25.19 -30.25
N ASN A 608 -32.10 -26.10 -30.42
CA ASN A 608 -33.48 -25.68 -30.63
C ASN A 608 -34.03 -24.95 -29.39
N GLY A 609 -34.67 -23.80 -29.61
CA GLY A 609 -35.12 -22.92 -28.53
C GLY A 609 -34.15 -21.78 -28.18
N PHE A 610 -32.92 -21.82 -28.70
CA PHE A 610 -31.92 -20.77 -28.51
C PHE A 610 -31.83 -19.82 -29.72
N PRO A 611 -31.43 -18.55 -29.51
CA PRO A 611 -31.06 -17.96 -28.22
C PRO A 611 -32.25 -17.72 -27.29
N PHE A 612 -32.01 -17.85 -25.98
CA PHE A 612 -32.89 -17.29 -24.96
C PHE A 612 -32.61 -15.78 -24.85
N THR A 613 -33.65 -14.95 -24.81
CA THR A 613 -33.51 -13.48 -24.75
C THR A 613 -34.10 -12.89 -23.47
N SER A 614 -33.30 -12.12 -22.73
CA SER A 614 -33.73 -11.35 -21.55
C SER A 614 -34.07 -9.89 -21.89
N ASN A 615 -34.35 -9.06 -20.87
CA ASN A 615 -34.61 -7.63 -21.05
C ASN A 615 -33.38 -6.74 -20.81
N GLY A 616 -32.25 -7.34 -20.47
CA GLY A 616 -31.01 -6.63 -20.12
C GLY A 616 -29.78 -7.35 -20.64
N LYS A 617 -28.62 -6.70 -20.48
CA LYS A 617 -27.35 -7.26 -20.94
C LYS A 617 -26.87 -8.34 -19.99
N PHE A 618 -26.34 -9.43 -20.55
CA PHE A 618 -25.52 -10.35 -19.78
C PHE A 618 -24.07 -9.82 -19.76
N LYS A 619 -23.55 -9.64 -18.54
CA LYS A 619 -22.15 -9.24 -18.28
C LYS A 619 -21.43 -10.24 -17.37
N SER A 620 -22.11 -11.32 -17.01
CA SER A 620 -21.59 -12.49 -16.33
C SER A 620 -21.26 -13.58 -17.36
N SER A 621 -20.38 -14.52 -17.01
CA SER A 621 -20.31 -15.79 -17.73
C SER A 621 -21.58 -16.59 -17.41
N PRO A 622 -22.16 -17.31 -18.38
CA PRO A 622 -23.16 -18.33 -18.05
C PRO A 622 -22.51 -19.45 -17.24
N SER A 623 -23.29 -20.17 -16.45
CA SER A 623 -22.85 -21.38 -15.74
C SER A 623 -23.80 -22.53 -16.07
N VAL A 624 -23.29 -23.77 -16.08
CA VAL A 624 -24.10 -24.97 -16.36
C VAL A 624 -24.16 -25.84 -15.11
N LEU A 625 -25.35 -26.27 -14.72
CA LEU A 625 -25.56 -27.25 -13.66
C LEU A 625 -26.20 -28.49 -14.27
N SER A 626 -25.56 -29.65 -14.12
CA SER A 626 -26.19 -30.95 -14.33
C SER A 626 -26.54 -31.56 -12.98
N SER A 627 -27.82 -31.84 -12.77
CA SER A 627 -28.36 -32.37 -11.51
C SER A 627 -29.29 -33.54 -11.79
N ASN A 628 -28.84 -34.77 -11.56
CA ASN A 628 -29.58 -36.00 -11.91
C ASN A 628 -30.05 -35.98 -13.39
N ASP A 629 -29.13 -35.75 -14.32
CA ASP A 629 -29.36 -35.63 -15.77
C ASP A 629 -30.19 -34.41 -16.23
N ASP A 630 -30.72 -33.59 -15.31
CA ASP A 630 -31.37 -32.32 -15.68
C ASP A 630 -30.33 -31.21 -15.84
N ILE A 631 -30.25 -30.65 -17.06
CA ILE A 631 -29.33 -29.57 -17.40
C ILE A 631 -29.99 -28.20 -17.23
N ILE A 632 -29.39 -27.37 -16.39
CA ILE A 632 -29.81 -26.02 -16.04
C ILE A 632 -28.71 -25.02 -16.41
N ILE A 633 -29.02 -24.12 -17.34
CA ILE A 633 -28.19 -22.98 -17.70
C ILE A 633 -28.57 -21.78 -16.84
N LEU A 634 -27.58 -21.22 -16.15
CA LEU A 634 -27.71 -20.14 -15.17
C LEU A 634 -26.98 -18.89 -15.64
N ALA A 635 -27.60 -17.71 -15.49
CA ALA A 635 -26.94 -16.44 -15.80
C ALA A 635 -27.54 -15.23 -15.07
N GLY A 636 -26.65 -14.36 -14.57
CA GLY A 636 -27.02 -13.07 -14.00
C GLY A 636 -27.10 -11.95 -15.02
N CYS A 637 -28.15 -11.14 -14.95
CA CYS A 637 -28.43 -10.09 -15.92
C CYS A 637 -28.42 -8.67 -15.32
N ARG A 638 -28.16 -7.67 -16.16
CA ARG A 638 -28.26 -6.24 -15.80
C ARG A 638 -29.69 -5.70 -15.72
N ASP A 639 -30.70 -6.51 -16.01
CA ASP A 639 -32.11 -6.18 -15.72
C ASP A 639 -32.52 -6.56 -14.28
N ASN A 640 -31.54 -6.91 -13.44
CA ASN A 640 -31.67 -7.33 -12.04
C ASN A 640 -32.16 -8.77 -11.84
N TYR A 641 -32.40 -9.52 -12.92
CA TYR A 641 -32.83 -10.92 -12.82
C TYR A 641 -31.66 -11.90 -12.94
N TYR A 642 -31.74 -12.95 -12.15
CA TYR A 642 -30.97 -14.18 -12.30
C TYR A 642 -31.86 -15.23 -12.96
N TYR A 643 -31.41 -15.83 -14.05
CA TYR A 643 -32.21 -16.72 -14.90
C TYR A 643 -31.73 -18.16 -14.80
N ALA A 644 -32.68 -19.10 -14.75
CA ALA A 644 -32.47 -20.54 -14.93
C ALA A 644 -33.26 -21.04 -16.14
N ILE A 645 -32.57 -21.70 -17.06
CA ILE A 645 -33.09 -22.09 -18.38
C ILE A 645 -32.71 -23.55 -18.62
N ASN A 646 -33.62 -24.37 -19.13
CA ASN A 646 -33.30 -25.76 -19.48
C ASN A 646 -32.59 -25.86 -20.84
N SER A 647 -32.11 -27.05 -21.19
CA SER A 647 -31.50 -27.37 -22.50
C SER A 647 -32.43 -27.18 -23.71
N LEU A 648 -33.74 -26.99 -23.51
CA LEU A 648 -34.73 -26.69 -24.56
C LEU A 648 -34.96 -25.19 -24.78
N GLY A 649 -34.24 -24.32 -24.06
CA GLY A 649 -34.39 -22.87 -24.12
C GLY A 649 -35.60 -22.32 -23.35
N GLU A 650 -36.24 -23.13 -22.51
CA GLU A 650 -37.37 -22.72 -21.68
C GLU A 650 -36.89 -22.22 -20.32
N MET A 651 -37.39 -21.06 -19.89
CA MET A 651 -37.12 -20.54 -18.54
C MET A 651 -37.80 -21.42 -17.50
N ILE A 652 -37.01 -22.01 -16.60
CA ILE A 652 -37.48 -22.81 -15.46
C ILE A 652 -38.00 -21.84 -14.39
N TRP A 653 -37.15 -20.89 -14.00
CA TRP A 653 -37.47 -19.83 -13.05
C TRP A 653 -36.58 -18.60 -13.27
N SER A 654 -36.97 -17.48 -12.64
CA SER A 654 -36.16 -16.26 -12.59
C SER A 654 -36.27 -15.63 -11.20
N PHE A 655 -35.17 -15.07 -10.70
CA PHE A 655 -35.09 -14.44 -9.39
C PHE A 655 -34.75 -12.96 -9.51
N ASP A 656 -35.54 -12.07 -8.89
CA ASP A 656 -35.24 -10.63 -8.83
C ASP A 656 -34.24 -10.35 -7.70
N ALA A 657 -32.99 -10.10 -8.06
CA ALA A 657 -31.91 -9.83 -7.12
C ALA A 657 -31.90 -8.39 -6.60
N GLY A 658 -32.80 -7.52 -7.11
CA GLY A 658 -32.93 -6.12 -6.73
C GLY A 658 -31.84 -5.19 -7.30
N SER A 659 -30.81 -5.73 -7.95
CA SER A 659 -29.72 -5.00 -8.58
C SER A 659 -29.07 -5.82 -9.70
N SER A 660 -28.31 -5.17 -10.56
CA SER A 660 -27.57 -5.79 -11.65
C SER A 660 -26.60 -6.86 -11.14
N ILE A 661 -26.53 -7.97 -11.86
CA ILE A 661 -25.64 -9.10 -11.57
C ILE A 661 -24.58 -9.14 -12.67
N SER A 662 -23.31 -9.16 -12.26
CA SER A 662 -22.15 -9.23 -13.15
C SER A 662 -21.20 -10.40 -12.84
N THR A 663 -21.51 -11.16 -11.79
CA THR A 663 -20.76 -12.34 -11.34
C THR A 663 -21.30 -13.60 -12.02
N SER A 664 -20.43 -14.58 -12.28
CA SER A 664 -20.86 -15.95 -12.63
C SER A 664 -21.23 -16.72 -11.36
N THR A 665 -22.04 -17.76 -11.52
CA THR A 665 -22.51 -18.60 -10.42
C THR A 665 -21.35 -19.38 -9.81
N GLY A 666 -21.25 -19.34 -8.49
CA GLY A 666 -20.50 -20.30 -7.70
C GLY A 666 -21.40 -21.41 -7.20
N PHE A 667 -20.93 -22.66 -7.27
CA PHE A 667 -21.69 -23.84 -6.86
C PHE A 667 -21.12 -24.43 -5.57
N LEU A 668 -22.03 -24.90 -4.71
CA LEU A 668 -21.65 -25.64 -3.51
C LEU A 668 -22.58 -26.83 -3.34
N ASN A 669 -22.03 -28.04 -3.23
CA ASN A 669 -22.81 -29.23 -2.90
C ASN A 669 -23.23 -29.17 -1.41
N LEU A 670 -24.54 -29.23 -1.15
CA LEU A 670 -25.12 -29.23 0.20
C LEU A 670 -25.73 -30.60 0.53
N ASN A 671 -25.08 -31.68 0.07
CA ASN A 671 -25.44 -33.09 0.16
C ASN A 671 -26.72 -33.50 -0.59
N ASN A 672 -27.84 -32.80 -0.36
CA ASN A 672 -29.16 -33.14 -0.92
C ASN A 672 -29.70 -32.08 -1.88
N LYS A 673 -28.92 -31.04 -2.16
CA LYS A 673 -29.24 -29.92 -3.05
C LYS A 673 -27.96 -29.18 -3.42
N VAL A 674 -28.02 -28.31 -4.44
CA VAL A 674 -26.90 -27.44 -4.83
C VAL A 674 -27.20 -26.01 -4.42
N GLY A 675 -26.25 -25.38 -3.72
CA GLY A 675 -26.26 -23.95 -3.48
C GLY A 675 -25.73 -23.17 -4.68
N LEU A 676 -26.48 -22.16 -5.11
CA LEU A 676 -26.16 -21.24 -6.19
C LEU A 676 -25.87 -19.86 -5.60
N PHE A 677 -24.63 -19.38 -5.72
CA PHE A 677 -24.21 -18.10 -5.13
C PHE A 677 -23.76 -17.10 -6.19
N PHE A 678 -24.18 -15.85 -6.02
CA PHE A 678 -23.84 -14.75 -6.93
C PHE A 678 -23.94 -13.40 -6.23
N GLY A 679 -23.06 -12.47 -6.62
CA GLY A 679 -22.99 -11.11 -6.12
C GLY A 679 -23.66 -10.08 -7.04
N THR A 680 -24.09 -8.96 -6.46
CA THR A 680 -24.73 -7.84 -7.18
C THR A 680 -23.95 -6.54 -7.07
N ASP A 681 -24.26 -5.60 -7.96
CA ASP A 681 -23.66 -4.26 -7.98
C ASP A 681 -23.98 -3.41 -6.73
N LEU A 682 -24.96 -3.82 -5.90
CA LEU A 682 -25.26 -3.20 -4.60
C LEU A 682 -24.49 -3.81 -3.43
N GLY A 683 -23.62 -4.78 -3.69
CA GLY A 683 -22.85 -5.46 -2.65
C GLY A 683 -23.61 -6.54 -1.89
N ILE A 684 -24.70 -7.04 -2.49
CA ILE A 684 -25.51 -8.11 -1.93
C ILE A 684 -25.05 -9.45 -2.52
N LEU A 685 -24.62 -10.38 -1.67
CA LEU A 685 -24.43 -11.79 -2.00
C LEU A 685 -25.75 -12.54 -1.79
N HIS A 686 -26.24 -13.19 -2.84
CA HIS A 686 -27.39 -14.07 -2.79
C HIS A 686 -26.93 -15.53 -2.75
N GLY A 687 -27.72 -16.38 -2.09
CA GLY A 687 -27.58 -17.84 -2.09
C GLY A 687 -28.96 -18.46 -2.32
N LEU A 688 -29.10 -19.25 -3.39
CA LEU A 688 -30.34 -19.94 -3.78
C LEU A 688 -30.10 -21.46 -3.84
N ASP A 689 -31.14 -22.27 -3.76
CA ASP A 689 -31.07 -23.68 -4.20
C ASP A 689 -31.30 -23.79 -5.72
N GLU A 690 -31.11 -24.99 -6.29
CA GLU A 690 -31.30 -25.28 -7.72
C GLU A 690 -32.74 -25.02 -8.21
N ASN A 691 -33.71 -24.91 -7.29
CA ASN A 691 -35.11 -24.61 -7.57
C ASN A 691 -35.43 -23.10 -7.44
N GLY A 692 -34.44 -22.26 -7.16
CA GLY A 692 -34.57 -20.81 -7.05
C GLY A 692 -35.11 -20.32 -5.69
N HIS A 693 -35.13 -21.16 -4.65
CA HIS A 693 -35.49 -20.73 -3.30
C HIS A 693 -34.28 -20.19 -2.55
N ILE A 694 -34.48 -19.14 -1.77
CA ILE A 694 -33.42 -18.52 -0.97
C ILE A 694 -32.94 -19.49 0.12
N LEU A 695 -31.62 -19.67 0.21
CA LEU A 695 -30.98 -20.44 1.27
C LEU A 695 -31.04 -19.69 2.62
N GLN A 696 -31.04 -20.45 3.72
CA GLN A 696 -30.95 -19.89 5.05
C GLN A 696 -29.64 -19.07 5.18
N GLY A 697 -29.70 -17.93 5.87
CA GLY A 697 -28.54 -17.02 6.00
C GLY A 697 -28.44 -15.94 4.91
N PHE A 698 -29.16 -16.10 3.80
CA PHE A 698 -29.08 -15.20 2.65
C PHE A 698 -30.32 -14.30 2.49
N PRO A 699 -30.16 -13.10 1.91
CA PRO A 699 -28.91 -12.54 1.36
C PRO A 699 -28.03 -11.82 2.39
N ILE A 700 -26.75 -11.63 2.04
CA ILE A 700 -25.74 -10.91 2.86
C ILE A 700 -25.36 -9.60 2.18
N ASN A 701 -25.31 -8.50 2.93
CA ASN A 701 -24.93 -7.18 2.40
C ASN A 701 -23.54 -6.74 2.90
N THR A 702 -22.64 -6.43 1.97
CA THR A 702 -21.26 -5.98 2.23
C THR A 702 -21.00 -4.51 1.85
N ASN A 703 -22.06 -3.75 1.52
CA ASN A 703 -22.12 -2.32 1.18
C ASN A 703 -21.47 -1.89 -0.15
N ASN A 704 -20.45 -2.59 -0.65
CA ASN A 704 -19.77 -2.26 -1.90
C ASN A 704 -20.03 -3.34 -2.96
N SER A 705 -20.05 -2.92 -4.24
CA SER A 705 -20.33 -3.80 -5.38
C SER A 705 -19.50 -5.09 -5.37
N ILE A 706 -20.16 -6.23 -5.52
CA ILE A 706 -19.52 -7.55 -5.71
C ILE A 706 -19.50 -7.82 -7.20
N THR A 707 -18.33 -7.66 -7.82
CA THR A 707 -18.11 -7.82 -9.26
C THR A 707 -17.32 -9.08 -9.62
N ILE A 708 -16.84 -9.80 -8.60
CA ILE A 708 -16.10 -11.06 -8.73
C ILE A 708 -16.96 -12.21 -8.21
N SER A 709 -16.77 -13.38 -8.79
CA SER A 709 -17.50 -14.58 -8.38
C SER A 709 -16.97 -15.15 -7.07
N PRO A 710 -17.87 -15.71 -6.22
CA PRO A 710 -17.50 -16.37 -4.97
C PRO A 710 -16.80 -17.71 -5.24
N SER A 711 -15.92 -18.07 -4.31
CA SER A 711 -15.22 -19.36 -4.23
C SER A 711 -15.49 -20.00 -2.87
N PHE A 712 -15.26 -21.31 -2.75
CA PHE A 712 -15.64 -22.08 -1.57
C PHE A 712 -14.53 -23.04 -1.19
N SER A 713 -14.36 -23.22 0.12
CA SER A 713 -13.50 -24.22 0.75
C SER A 713 -13.91 -24.35 2.21
N ASP A 714 -13.62 -25.47 2.84
CA ASP A 714 -13.74 -25.62 4.30
C ASP A 714 -12.48 -25.00 4.94
N LEU A 715 -12.58 -23.81 5.52
CA LEU A 715 -11.43 -23.06 6.03
C LEU A 715 -11.07 -23.43 7.48
N ASP A 716 -11.97 -24.09 8.22
CA ASP A 716 -11.74 -24.47 9.62
C ASP A 716 -11.88 -25.98 9.89
N ASN A 717 -12.00 -26.77 8.81
CA ASN A 717 -12.08 -28.23 8.79
C ASN A 717 -13.24 -28.77 9.64
N ASP A 718 -14.37 -28.05 9.65
CA ASP A 718 -15.59 -28.45 10.35
C ASP A 718 -16.52 -29.37 9.52
N GLY A 719 -16.18 -29.60 8.25
CA GLY A 719 -16.94 -30.37 7.28
C GLY A 719 -17.99 -29.56 6.51
N GLN A 720 -18.04 -28.24 6.68
CA GLN A 720 -18.86 -27.32 5.92
C GLN A 720 -17.98 -26.30 5.21
N ALA A 721 -18.38 -25.88 4.02
CA ALA A 721 -17.64 -24.87 3.29
C ALA A 721 -17.97 -23.45 3.75
N GLU A 722 -16.94 -22.63 3.79
CA GLU A 722 -17.02 -21.18 3.79
C GLU A 722 -17.23 -20.64 2.38
N ILE A 723 -17.80 -19.44 2.33
CA ILE A 723 -18.09 -18.70 1.10
C ILE A 723 -17.19 -17.47 1.09
N ILE A 724 -16.21 -17.48 0.19
CA ILE A 724 -15.17 -16.46 0.07
C ILE A 724 -15.47 -15.55 -1.11
N PHE A 725 -15.50 -14.23 -0.88
CA PHE A 725 -15.67 -13.25 -1.94
C PHE A 725 -15.17 -11.87 -1.54
N GLY A 726 -14.68 -11.12 -2.52
CA GLY A 726 -14.26 -9.73 -2.37
C GLY A 726 -15.25 -8.75 -2.95
N ASN A 727 -15.06 -7.47 -2.65
CA ASN A 727 -15.82 -6.39 -3.25
C ASN A 727 -14.95 -5.20 -3.68
N SER A 728 -15.56 -4.31 -4.46
CA SER A 728 -14.92 -3.10 -4.98
C SER A 728 -14.42 -2.11 -3.92
N GLY A 729 -14.78 -2.27 -2.65
CA GLY A 729 -14.26 -1.48 -1.54
C GLY A 729 -12.95 -2.00 -0.95
N GLY A 730 -12.38 -3.06 -1.53
CA GLY A 730 -11.15 -3.70 -1.03
C GLY A 730 -11.39 -4.67 0.14
N ARG A 731 -12.65 -5.02 0.40
CA ARG A 731 -13.02 -5.92 1.48
C ARG A 731 -13.11 -7.36 0.98
N ILE A 732 -12.27 -8.25 1.51
CA ILE A 732 -12.41 -9.71 1.38
C ILE A 732 -13.26 -10.21 2.55
N SER A 733 -14.23 -11.07 2.27
CA SER A 733 -15.15 -11.61 3.27
C SER A 733 -15.21 -13.12 3.15
N SER A 734 -15.36 -13.77 4.30
CA SER A 734 -15.65 -15.20 4.43
C SER A 734 -16.85 -15.37 5.36
N TYR A 735 -17.79 -16.22 4.95
CA TYR A 735 -19.02 -16.51 5.67
C TYR A 735 -19.31 -18.00 5.63
N SER A 736 -19.75 -18.57 6.74
CA SER A 736 -20.30 -19.93 6.74
C SER A 736 -21.60 -20.02 5.93
N ILE A 737 -22.02 -21.24 5.61
CA ILE A 737 -23.27 -21.50 4.88
C ILE A 737 -24.53 -20.96 5.59
N ASP A 738 -24.48 -20.76 6.91
CA ASP A 738 -25.56 -20.15 7.69
C ASP A 738 -25.56 -18.61 7.65
N GLY A 739 -24.61 -17.99 6.93
CA GLY A 739 -24.47 -16.55 6.76
C GLY A 739 -23.79 -15.84 7.93
N VAL A 740 -22.99 -16.58 8.72
CA VAL A 740 -22.21 -16.03 9.84
C VAL A 740 -20.79 -15.73 9.35
N SER A 741 -20.28 -14.53 9.65
CA SER A 741 -18.89 -14.18 9.30
C SER A 741 -17.92 -15.06 10.07
N THR A 742 -16.94 -15.61 9.38
CA THR A 742 -15.90 -16.44 9.98
C THR A 742 -14.87 -15.61 10.72
N GLN A 743 -14.00 -16.28 11.49
CA GLN A 743 -13.04 -15.64 12.37
C GLN A 743 -12.12 -14.68 11.58
N PHE A 744 -11.89 -13.48 12.15
CA PHE A 744 -11.10 -12.39 11.56
C PHE A 744 -11.66 -11.74 10.28
N PHE A 745 -12.68 -12.31 9.64
CA PHE A 745 -13.34 -11.68 8.52
C PHE A 745 -14.44 -10.70 8.98
N PRO A 746 -14.68 -9.63 8.21
CA PRO A 746 -14.00 -9.27 6.96
C PRO A 746 -12.62 -8.63 7.15
N ILE A 747 -11.73 -8.79 6.17
CA ILE A 747 -10.45 -8.09 6.10
C ILE A 747 -10.56 -6.96 5.07
N ASN A 748 -10.13 -5.76 5.44
CA ASN A 748 -10.18 -4.59 4.56
C ASN A 748 -8.75 -4.28 4.07
N GLY A 749 -8.53 -4.43 2.77
CA GLY A 749 -7.34 -3.96 2.08
C GLY A 749 -7.52 -2.54 1.50
N ASP A 750 -6.42 -1.98 0.99
CA ASP A 750 -6.38 -0.61 0.48
C ASP A 750 -6.89 -0.47 -0.97
N PHE A 751 -6.98 -1.59 -1.70
CA PHE A 751 -7.27 -1.61 -3.14
C PHE A 751 -8.51 -2.43 -3.47
N SER A 752 -9.26 -2.02 -4.48
CA SER A 752 -10.44 -2.74 -4.96
C SER A 752 -10.07 -4.16 -5.41
N ILE A 753 -10.84 -5.16 -4.98
CA ILE A 753 -10.68 -6.55 -5.42
C ILE A 753 -11.41 -6.72 -6.75
N ILE A 754 -10.68 -7.17 -7.77
CA ILE A 754 -11.16 -7.28 -9.15
C ILE A 754 -10.91 -8.64 -9.80
N GLY A 755 -10.03 -9.48 -9.23
CA GLY A 755 -9.89 -10.89 -9.60
C GLY A 755 -10.59 -11.80 -8.58
N SER A 756 -11.28 -12.85 -9.05
CA SER A 756 -11.94 -13.81 -8.15
C SER A 756 -10.90 -14.57 -7.30
N PRO A 757 -11.23 -14.93 -6.05
CA PRO A 757 -10.33 -15.67 -5.18
C PRO A 757 -10.08 -17.08 -5.72
N SER A 758 -8.83 -17.52 -5.65
CA SER A 758 -8.45 -18.92 -5.71
C SER A 758 -7.98 -19.35 -4.32
N ILE A 759 -8.35 -20.56 -3.91
CA ILE A 759 -8.07 -21.07 -2.58
C ILE A 759 -7.17 -22.29 -2.72
N ASP A 760 -6.03 -22.30 -2.05
CA ASP A 760 -5.14 -23.46 -1.97
C ASP A 760 -4.11 -23.29 -0.85
N ASP A 761 -3.60 -24.40 -0.34
CA ASP A 761 -2.43 -24.43 0.55
C ASP A 761 -1.17 -24.29 -0.33
N ILE A 762 -0.51 -23.13 -0.28
CA ILE A 762 0.67 -22.78 -1.09
C ILE A 762 1.99 -22.85 -0.33
N ASP A 763 1.97 -22.93 1.00
CA ASP A 763 3.17 -23.02 1.82
C ASP A 763 3.29 -24.31 2.66
N PHE A 764 2.31 -25.20 2.52
CA PHE A 764 2.25 -26.58 2.99
C PHE A 764 2.20 -26.72 4.51
N ASP A 765 1.47 -25.85 5.18
CA ASP A 765 1.27 -25.88 6.63
C ASP A 765 -0.09 -26.46 7.08
N ASP A 766 -0.85 -27.03 6.14
CA ASP A 766 -2.21 -27.57 6.28
C ASP A 766 -3.31 -26.51 6.52
N ASP A 767 -2.95 -25.23 6.48
CA ASP A 767 -3.89 -24.11 6.43
C ASP A 767 -4.06 -23.60 4.99
N LEU A 768 -4.96 -22.64 4.75
CA LEU A 768 -5.40 -22.31 3.37
C LEU A 768 -5.23 -20.84 3.04
N GLU A 769 -4.63 -20.58 1.87
CA GLU A 769 -4.49 -19.23 1.37
C GLU A 769 -5.65 -18.82 0.46
N LEU A 770 -6.03 -17.54 0.56
CA LEU A 770 -6.94 -16.85 -0.34
C LEU A 770 -6.14 -15.93 -1.26
N ILE A 771 -5.95 -16.36 -2.52
CA ILE A 771 -5.19 -15.64 -3.53
C ILE A 771 -6.15 -14.84 -4.42
N PHE A 772 -6.00 -13.51 -4.49
CA PHE A 772 -6.88 -12.66 -5.31
C PHE A 772 -6.19 -11.44 -5.91
N GLY A 773 -6.70 -11.04 -7.08
CA GLY A 773 -6.23 -9.87 -7.82
C GLY A 773 -6.93 -8.57 -7.39
N THR A 774 -6.15 -7.48 -7.37
CA THR A 774 -6.59 -6.13 -6.98
C THR A 774 -6.24 -5.10 -8.06
N THR A 775 -6.72 -3.87 -7.89
CA THR A 775 -6.36 -2.77 -8.80
C THR A 775 -4.89 -2.35 -8.73
N ALA A 776 -4.10 -2.85 -7.78
CA ALA A 776 -2.68 -2.49 -7.61
C ALA A 776 -1.71 -3.69 -7.65
N GLY A 777 -2.24 -4.90 -7.85
CA GLY A 777 -1.46 -6.12 -7.91
C GLY A 777 -2.19 -7.32 -7.29
N ILE A 778 -1.46 -8.17 -6.59
CA ILE A 778 -1.98 -9.44 -6.04
C ILE A 778 -1.85 -9.45 -4.52
N SER A 779 -2.86 -9.99 -3.85
CA SER A 779 -2.90 -10.14 -2.40
C SER A 779 -3.18 -11.58 -2.03
N ILE A 780 -2.58 -12.03 -0.94
CA ILE A 780 -2.77 -13.38 -0.39
C ILE A 780 -3.07 -13.23 1.10
N ILE A 781 -4.18 -13.84 1.53
CA ILE A 781 -4.53 -13.98 2.93
C ILE A 781 -4.29 -15.43 3.33
N ASP A 782 -3.46 -15.62 4.33
CA ASP A 782 -3.12 -16.90 4.93
C ASP A 782 -4.06 -17.11 6.15
N VAL A 783 -4.80 -18.22 6.13
CA VAL A 783 -5.87 -18.49 7.09
C VAL A 783 -5.36 -19.46 8.14
N LYS A 784 -5.07 -18.94 9.33
CA LYS A 784 -4.46 -19.67 10.47
C LYS A 784 -5.24 -20.86 11.07
N SER A 785 -6.32 -21.31 10.43
CA SER A 785 -7.03 -22.54 10.81
C SER A 785 -6.81 -23.61 9.76
N ILE A 786 -6.47 -24.81 10.22
CA ILE A 786 -6.36 -26.00 9.36
C ILE A 786 -7.61 -26.09 8.49
N GLY A 787 -7.42 -26.20 7.18
CA GLY A 787 -8.50 -26.23 6.20
C GLY A 787 -8.55 -27.51 5.38
N ASN A 788 -9.60 -27.63 4.57
CA ASN A 788 -9.77 -28.65 3.56
C ASN A 788 -10.31 -28.03 2.26
N ASN A 789 -9.67 -28.38 1.16
CA ASN A 789 -9.93 -27.82 -0.16
C ASN A 789 -10.28 -28.88 -1.22
N GLU A 790 -10.65 -30.09 -0.77
CA GLU A 790 -11.02 -31.21 -1.64
C GLU A 790 -12.47 -31.08 -2.10
N ASN A 791 -12.70 -31.27 -3.41
CA ASN A 791 -14.03 -31.28 -4.04
C ASN A 791 -14.87 -29.99 -3.88
N TYR A 792 -14.21 -28.84 -3.69
CA TYR A 792 -14.88 -27.53 -3.63
C TYR A 792 -14.68 -26.69 -4.89
N TRP A 793 -15.62 -25.77 -5.13
CA TRP A 793 -15.54 -24.75 -6.18
C TRP A 793 -14.58 -23.62 -5.76
N LYS A 794 -13.30 -23.97 -5.68
CA LYS A 794 -12.24 -23.19 -5.04
C LYS A 794 -11.63 -22.08 -5.91
N MET A 795 -12.07 -21.96 -7.16
CA MET A 795 -11.52 -21.00 -8.11
C MET A 795 -12.57 -20.52 -9.13
N TYR A 796 -12.24 -19.47 -9.86
CA TYR A 796 -13.11 -18.94 -10.91
C TYR A 796 -13.47 -20.01 -11.96
N LYS A 797 -14.77 -20.16 -12.24
CA LYS A 797 -15.32 -21.19 -13.14
C LYS A 797 -15.03 -22.65 -12.74
N GLY A 798 -14.66 -22.90 -11.48
CA GLY A 798 -14.73 -24.21 -10.82
C GLY A 798 -13.52 -25.11 -10.98
N ASP A 799 -12.87 -25.10 -12.13
CA ASP A 799 -11.74 -25.99 -12.45
C ASP A 799 -10.66 -25.31 -13.30
N MET A 800 -9.56 -26.04 -13.53
CA MET A 800 -8.40 -25.57 -14.31
C MET A 800 -8.70 -25.36 -15.80
N HIS A 801 -9.68 -26.08 -16.35
CA HIS A 801 -10.14 -25.93 -17.74
C HIS A 801 -11.09 -24.74 -17.92
N ARG A 802 -11.51 -24.13 -16.81
CA ARG A 802 -12.52 -23.08 -16.75
C ARG A 802 -13.80 -23.54 -17.44
N THR A 803 -14.30 -24.74 -17.13
CA THR A 803 -15.54 -25.23 -17.76
C THR A 803 -16.74 -24.35 -17.41
N GLY A 804 -16.82 -23.87 -16.16
CA GLY A 804 -18.02 -23.19 -15.66
C GLY A 804 -19.24 -24.10 -15.53
N SER A 805 -19.02 -25.41 -15.50
CA SER A 805 -20.04 -26.43 -15.28
C SER A 805 -19.88 -27.12 -13.94
N PHE A 806 -20.99 -27.49 -13.31
CA PHE A 806 -21.01 -28.31 -12.09
C PHE A 806 -21.94 -29.50 -12.30
N GLU A 807 -21.46 -30.70 -11.98
CA GLU A 807 -22.23 -31.92 -12.06
C GLU A 807 -22.45 -32.49 -10.66
N VAL A 808 -23.69 -32.85 -10.36
CA VAL A 808 -24.04 -33.60 -9.16
C VAL A 808 -25.03 -34.70 -9.53
N ASN A 809 -24.69 -35.92 -9.13
CA ASN A 809 -25.62 -37.04 -9.15
C ASN A 809 -25.90 -37.41 -7.70
N TYR A 810 -27.16 -37.22 -7.26
CA TYR A 810 -27.62 -37.65 -5.94
C TYR A 810 -27.88 -39.17 -5.91
N ASP A 811 -27.77 -39.82 -7.06
CA ASP A 811 -27.66 -41.25 -7.18
C ASP A 811 -26.32 -41.67 -6.59
N PHE A 812 -26.39 -41.94 -5.29
CA PHE A 812 -25.35 -42.51 -4.46
C PHE A 812 -24.82 -43.81 -5.08
N GLU A 813 -23.80 -43.70 -5.95
CA GLU A 813 -23.05 -44.85 -6.44
C GLU A 813 -22.05 -45.27 -5.36
N CYS A 814 -22.43 -46.29 -4.60
CA CYS A 814 -21.49 -47.01 -3.77
C CYS A 814 -20.66 -47.92 -4.67
N ASP A 815 -19.42 -47.51 -4.99
CA ASP A 815 -18.48 -48.24 -5.86
C ASP A 815 -18.30 -49.72 -5.48
N ASN A 816 -18.52 -50.05 -4.20
CA ASN A 816 -18.45 -51.41 -3.67
C ASN A 816 -19.72 -51.80 -2.90
N PHE A 817 -20.61 -52.51 -3.58
CA PHE A 817 -21.86 -52.99 -2.99
C PHE A 817 -21.63 -53.97 -1.81
N LEU A 818 -21.99 -53.57 -0.59
CA LEU A 818 -21.91 -54.39 0.63
C LEU A 818 -23.29 -54.49 1.31
N LEU A 819 -23.83 -55.71 1.41
CA LEU A 819 -25.13 -55.94 2.07
C LEU A 819 -25.06 -55.63 3.57
N GLY A 820 -25.95 -54.77 4.04
CA GLY A 820 -26.04 -54.29 5.42
C GLY A 820 -25.22 -53.05 5.75
N ASP A 821 -24.49 -52.50 4.78
CA ASP A 821 -23.85 -51.19 4.83
C ASP A 821 -24.75 -50.19 4.10
N LEU A 822 -25.42 -49.29 4.83
CA LEU A 822 -26.40 -48.34 4.30
C LEU A 822 -25.85 -46.91 4.14
N ASP A 823 -24.64 -46.64 4.63
CA ASP A 823 -23.96 -45.35 4.49
C ASP A 823 -22.68 -45.41 3.63
N CYS A 824 -22.37 -46.58 3.04
CA CYS A 824 -21.27 -46.85 2.12
C CYS A 824 -19.88 -46.54 2.70
N ASP A 825 -19.72 -46.67 4.02
CA ASP A 825 -18.41 -46.54 4.68
C ASP A 825 -17.57 -47.83 4.61
N GLN A 826 -18.10 -48.90 3.99
CA GLN A 826 -17.52 -50.25 3.88
C GLN A 826 -17.42 -50.98 5.22
N ILE A 827 -18.11 -50.51 6.26
CA ILE A 827 -18.06 -51.01 7.64
C ILE A 827 -19.49 -51.17 8.20
N ILE A 828 -19.99 -52.40 8.21
CA ILE A 828 -21.28 -52.70 8.86
C ILE A 828 -21.19 -52.44 10.38
N ASN A 829 -21.82 -51.36 10.84
CA ASN A 829 -21.76 -50.86 12.20
C ASN A 829 -23.11 -50.25 12.66
N ILE A 830 -23.11 -49.59 13.83
CA ILE A 830 -24.35 -49.06 14.43
C ILE A 830 -24.97 -47.93 13.59
N SER A 831 -24.17 -47.23 12.79
CA SER A 831 -24.60 -46.20 11.85
C SER A 831 -25.62 -46.75 10.85
N ASP A 832 -25.34 -47.92 10.26
CA ASP A 832 -26.27 -48.61 9.34
C ASP A 832 -27.61 -48.94 9.97
N VAL A 833 -27.58 -49.36 11.26
CA VAL A 833 -28.78 -49.66 12.03
C VAL A 833 -29.62 -48.40 12.23
N ILE A 834 -28.98 -47.25 12.47
CA ILE A 834 -29.68 -45.97 12.62
C ILE A 834 -30.31 -45.57 11.28
N THR A 835 -29.58 -45.74 10.18
CA THR A 835 -30.03 -45.41 8.82
C THR A 835 -31.26 -46.23 8.42
N ILE A 836 -31.23 -47.56 8.59
CA ILE A 836 -32.39 -48.42 8.27
C ILE A 836 -33.59 -48.15 9.19
N VAL A 837 -33.35 -47.81 10.47
CA VAL A 837 -34.42 -47.44 11.41
C VAL A 837 -35.10 -46.15 10.98
N ALA A 838 -34.32 -45.14 10.54
CA ALA A 838 -34.86 -43.89 10.03
C ALA A 838 -35.74 -44.12 8.78
N ILE A 839 -35.31 -45.01 7.87
CA ILE A 839 -36.08 -45.41 6.69
C ILE A 839 -37.40 -46.08 7.09
N ILE A 840 -37.37 -47.08 7.98
CA ILE A 840 -38.57 -47.82 8.43
C ILE A 840 -39.57 -46.92 9.16
N LEU A 841 -39.07 -45.91 9.90
CA LEU A 841 -39.90 -44.93 10.60
C LEU A 841 -40.41 -43.81 9.67
N ASN A 842 -40.14 -43.87 8.36
CA ASN A 842 -40.42 -42.82 7.37
C ASN A 842 -39.84 -41.45 7.77
N GLN A 843 -38.68 -41.46 8.43
CA GLN A 843 -37.90 -40.25 8.73
C GLN A 843 -36.91 -39.91 7.61
N SER A 844 -36.59 -40.89 6.76
CA SER A 844 -35.77 -40.78 5.55
C SER A 844 -36.43 -41.56 4.40
N GLN A 845 -36.23 -41.15 3.15
CA GLN A 845 -36.55 -41.95 1.97
C GLN A 845 -35.27 -42.67 1.53
N PRO A 846 -35.28 -44.00 1.35
CA PRO A 846 -34.09 -44.73 0.92
C PRO A 846 -33.77 -44.42 -0.54
N ASN A 847 -32.48 -44.30 -0.86
CA ASN A 847 -32.01 -44.31 -2.25
C ASN A 847 -31.93 -45.75 -2.80
N TYR A 848 -31.65 -45.92 -4.09
CA TYR A 848 -31.59 -47.24 -4.75
C TYR A 848 -30.58 -48.19 -4.09
N TYR A 849 -29.42 -47.67 -3.69
CA TYR A 849 -28.40 -48.42 -2.96
C TYR A 849 -28.95 -48.92 -1.62
N GLN A 850 -29.55 -48.06 -0.80
CA GLN A 850 -30.08 -48.38 0.52
C GLN A 850 -31.27 -49.35 0.47
N GLU A 851 -32.13 -49.25 -0.55
CA GLU A 851 -33.18 -50.25 -0.80
C GLU A 851 -32.58 -51.64 -1.05
N SER A 852 -31.46 -51.69 -1.76
CA SER A 852 -30.80 -52.93 -2.16
C SER A 852 -29.87 -53.50 -1.06
N ALA A 853 -29.10 -52.64 -0.39
CA ALA A 853 -28.15 -53.00 0.65
C ALA A 853 -28.84 -53.27 2.00
N GLY A 854 -29.97 -52.59 2.25
CA GLY A 854 -30.77 -52.73 3.47
C GLY A 854 -31.72 -53.94 3.48
N ASP A 855 -32.08 -54.51 2.33
CA ASP A 855 -32.95 -55.70 2.26
C ASP A 855 -32.12 -56.99 2.42
N LEU A 856 -31.70 -57.27 3.66
CA LEU A 856 -30.87 -58.43 3.95
C LEU A 856 -31.63 -59.75 3.79
N ASN A 857 -32.97 -59.71 3.82
CA ASN A 857 -33.81 -60.89 3.77
C ASN A 857 -34.39 -61.18 2.36
N ASN A 858 -34.18 -60.26 1.39
CA ASN A 858 -34.60 -60.32 -0.01
C ASN A 858 -36.12 -60.44 -0.22
N ASP A 859 -36.93 -59.77 0.59
CA ASP A 859 -38.39 -59.73 0.42
C ASP A 859 -38.89 -58.43 -0.25
N ASN A 860 -37.98 -57.55 -0.63
CA ASN A 860 -38.19 -56.20 -1.18
C ASN A 860 -38.94 -55.26 -0.20
N ILE A 861 -38.85 -55.50 1.10
CA ILE A 861 -39.48 -54.68 2.12
C ILE A 861 -38.46 -54.43 3.24
N LEU A 862 -38.00 -53.18 3.37
CA LEU A 862 -37.20 -52.79 4.53
C LEU A 862 -38.08 -52.79 5.79
N ASP A 863 -37.83 -53.74 6.70
CA ASP A 863 -38.56 -53.85 7.95
C ASP A 863 -37.67 -54.27 9.14
N ILE A 864 -38.32 -54.55 10.28
CA ILE A 864 -37.60 -54.89 11.52
C ILE A 864 -36.75 -56.17 11.42
N LEU A 865 -37.03 -57.05 10.46
CA LEU A 865 -36.25 -58.25 10.19
C LEU A 865 -34.88 -57.92 9.59
N ASP A 866 -34.78 -56.84 8.81
CA ASP A 866 -33.52 -56.36 8.25
C ASP A 866 -32.64 -55.70 9.32
N ILE A 867 -33.26 -54.91 10.21
CA ILE A 867 -32.59 -54.37 11.41
C ILE A 867 -31.94 -55.50 12.22
N ILE A 868 -32.70 -56.57 12.48
CA ILE A 868 -32.21 -57.73 13.25
C ILE A 868 -31.04 -58.39 12.51
N SER A 869 -31.09 -58.43 11.18
CA SER A 869 -30.04 -59.04 10.34
C SER A 869 -28.75 -58.22 10.37
N ILE A 870 -28.82 -56.88 10.29
CA ILE A 870 -27.67 -55.99 10.41
C ILE A 870 -27.06 -56.10 11.81
N ILE A 871 -27.89 -56.09 12.87
CA ILE A 871 -27.42 -56.27 14.25
C ILE A 871 -26.71 -57.62 14.44
N ASN A 872 -27.22 -58.69 13.84
CA ASN A 872 -26.55 -60.00 13.89
C ASN A 872 -25.20 -60.00 13.18
N ASN A 873 -25.05 -59.25 12.08
CA ASN A 873 -23.77 -59.08 11.39
C ASN A 873 -22.76 -58.31 12.27
N ILE A 874 -23.18 -57.23 12.93
CA ILE A 874 -22.34 -56.43 13.83
C ILE A 874 -21.88 -57.24 15.04
N LEU A 875 -22.78 -58.02 15.63
CA LEU A 875 -22.48 -58.78 16.86
C LEU A 875 -21.62 -60.02 16.61
N GLY A 876 -21.40 -60.40 15.34
CA GLY A 876 -20.69 -61.62 14.96
C GLY A 876 -21.48 -62.87 15.34
N SER A 877 -21.93 -63.65 14.35
CA SER A 877 -22.68 -64.90 14.56
C SER A 877 -22.00 -65.91 15.49
#